data_AF-A0A4Q9BHI1-F1
#
_entry.id   AF-A0A4Q9BHI1-F1
#
_cell.length_a   1.000
_cell.length_b   1.000
_cell.length_c   1.000
_cell.angle_alpha   90.00
_cell.angle_beta   90.00
_cell.angle_gamma   90.00
#
_symmetry.space_group_name_H-M   'P 1'
#
loop_
_entity.id
_entity.type
_entity.pdbx_description
1 polymer ?
#
loop_
_entity_poly.entity_id
_entity_poly.type
_entity_poly.pdbx_seq_one_letter_code
_entity_poly.pdbx_strand_id
1 'polypeptide(L)'
;MKKRIALLLAFISFSLQAQLMVNNLSIRKPVIPNTYNFTYKGVIQKFIVPNRVTSIQVNAVGAKGGTGANGQSGGAGANITTNLNVTPGQTLYIVVGGFSGQSATAKYGFGGNGGVSNIATYFGGAGGGLSGVFTSASPANANALVVAGGGGGGAGHGTGTDYTGGNAGNTLEGTASDGNEPASPKTSYVTSGRSQVGSGASIAAPGNAGYAYDDFANNSGANGNGITGGAGGGFGNWLGGGGGGAGFYGGGGGAGGGDANGGGGGGSTKTTSGHNSFGTPNTTGDGSVSITCLTNSSLVLHLDAGNTASYSGSGTTWNDLSGNGSHVTLTNTTYDTGNGGSIIFNGTSSYADFTAKIGSTNAVTVEMWVKTNSLTSPIGMYFGFGLYDAWTNSGNIGYNTSAGDQYGITSSTVTNLGIEGSWRHLVFIMNTGSKTNNKIYVNGSVQAMSQITGVFGSVNSNFNNGLGRISGWRNDFNWYMNMNVASFKIYNRELTAQEITNNFNATSTRFYAEKDGLSPTTASTSAYQIKQDYPNSPDGFYWIKNANINGGAPVKIYADMTTAGGGWTLILKNSSYGGWTLANTIDLNTANPFTKNADITSQSTANYSIIKWADYIKKSASGFQYMIDSYQRNRYGGIWTANAAYSFVSTSNANTNITLNTNYGGWSYNTTNDGVSERMPWYGYVGSNTGFLGLSSGSGNWWGTLVAYNASYAPAPWIGTLGGYAANPGIIWYWVR
;
A
#
# COMPACT_ATOMS: atom_id res chain seq x y z
N MET A 1 -34.37 24.01 -41.81
CA MET A 1 -33.18 23.15 -41.63
C MET A 1 -31.97 23.92 -41.08
N LYS A 2 -31.57 25.06 -41.67
CA LYS A 2 -30.40 25.86 -41.24
C LYS A 2 -30.43 26.34 -39.76
N LYS A 3 -31.58 26.77 -39.22
CA LYS A 3 -31.71 27.19 -37.80
C LYS A 3 -31.54 26.05 -36.77
N ARG A 4 -31.86 24.80 -37.13
CA ARG A 4 -31.72 23.64 -36.23
C ARG A 4 -30.28 23.14 -36.17
N ILE A 5 -29.52 23.30 -37.26
CA ILE A 5 -28.09 22.93 -37.32
C ILE A 5 -27.24 23.93 -36.53
N ALA A 6 -27.55 25.23 -36.58
CA ALA A 6 -26.85 26.25 -35.79
C ALA A 6 -27.05 26.05 -34.27
N LEU A 7 -28.24 25.66 -33.83
CA LEU A 7 -28.52 25.37 -32.42
C LEU A 7 -27.80 24.11 -31.94
N LEU A 8 -27.70 23.08 -32.78
CA LEU A 8 -26.95 21.85 -32.49
C LEU A 8 -25.45 22.11 -32.37
N LEU A 9 -24.88 22.93 -33.27
CA LEU A 9 -23.46 23.32 -33.23
C LEU A 9 -23.13 24.18 -32.00
N ALA A 10 -24.04 25.07 -31.59
CA ALA A 10 -23.87 25.85 -30.36
C ALA A 10 -23.96 24.97 -29.09
N PHE A 11 -24.87 23.99 -29.05
CA PHE A 11 -24.94 23.03 -27.93
C PHE A 11 -23.70 22.12 -27.84
N ILE A 12 -23.10 21.76 -28.98
CA ILE A 12 -21.84 21.00 -29.04
C ILE A 12 -20.67 21.88 -28.54
N SER A 13 -20.62 23.17 -28.85
CA SER A 13 -19.54 24.05 -28.36
C SER A 13 -19.59 24.29 -26.84
N PHE A 14 -20.78 24.40 -26.24
CA PHE A 14 -20.92 24.56 -24.79
C PHE A 14 -20.67 23.26 -24.01
N SER A 15 -21.01 22.10 -24.58
CA SER A 15 -20.71 20.80 -23.96
C SER A 15 -19.23 20.42 -24.06
N LEU A 16 -18.52 20.78 -25.14
CA LEU A 16 -17.07 20.61 -25.22
C LEU A 16 -16.33 21.51 -24.22
N GLN A 17 -16.74 22.78 -24.05
CA GLN A 17 -16.14 23.66 -23.04
C GLN A 17 -16.44 23.20 -21.60
N ALA A 18 -17.63 22.66 -21.33
CA ALA A 18 -17.96 22.08 -20.03
C ALA A 18 -17.18 20.79 -19.75
N GLN A 19 -16.98 19.90 -20.74
CA GLN A 19 -16.12 18.71 -20.59
C GLN A 19 -14.63 19.07 -20.43
N LEU A 20 -14.15 20.14 -21.08
CA LEU A 20 -12.80 20.69 -20.89
C LEU A 20 -12.61 21.32 -19.49
N MET A 21 -13.66 21.92 -18.90
CA MET A 21 -13.61 22.46 -17.54
C MET A 21 -13.75 21.40 -16.44
N VAL A 22 -14.46 20.30 -16.69
CA VAL A 22 -14.59 19.19 -15.72
C VAL A 22 -13.29 18.35 -15.66
N ASN A 23 -12.57 18.19 -16.77
CA ASN A 23 -11.27 17.50 -16.78
C ASN A 23 -10.14 18.27 -16.06
N ASN A 24 -10.31 19.58 -15.83
CA ASN A 24 -9.35 20.39 -15.07
C ASN A 24 -9.68 20.50 -13.57
N LEU A 25 -10.86 20.05 -13.13
CA LEU A 25 -11.23 19.99 -11.71
C LEU A 25 -10.79 18.67 -11.03
N SER A 26 -10.47 17.64 -11.81
CA SER A 26 -10.02 16.32 -11.33
C SER A 26 -8.50 16.17 -11.16
N ILE A 27 -7.70 17.24 -11.26
CA ILE A 27 -6.24 17.21 -10.99
C ILE A 27 -5.77 18.40 -10.14
N ARG A 28 -6.51 18.77 -9.08
CA ARG A 28 -5.80 19.30 -7.90
C ARG A 28 -5.26 18.08 -7.15
N LYS A 29 -3.93 17.85 -7.23
CA LYS A 29 -3.22 16.97 -6.29
C LYS A 29 -3.78 17.25 -4.89
N PRO A 30 -4.10 16.23 -4.07
CA PRO A 30 -4.49 16.46 -2.69
C PRO A 30 -3.42 17.35 -2.06
N VAL A 31 -3.82 18.55 -1.62
CA VAL A 31 -2.97 19.35 -0.75
C VAL A 31 -2.86 18.51 0.51
N ILE A 32 -1.71 17.83 0.68
CA ILE A 32 -1.44 17.08 1.90
C ILE A 32 -1.52 18.11 3.02
N PRO A 33 -2.51 18.02 3.93
CA PRO A 33 -2.64 19.00 4.99
C PRO A 33 -1.36 18.96 5.83
N ASN A 34 -0.75 20.11 6.12
CA ASN A 34 0.35 20.16 7.07
C ASN A 34 -0.11 19.77 8.50
N THR A 35 -1.42 19.81 8.76
CA THR A 35 -2.04 19.47 10.05
C THR A 35 -3.20 18.49 9.87
N TYR A 36 -3.21 17.43 10.68
CA TYR A 36 -4.22 16.38 10.72
C TYR A 36 -4.97 16.45 12.03
N ASN A 37 -6.29 16.60 11.98
CA ASN A 37 -7.14 16.69 13.17
C ASN A 37 -7.91 15.39 13.40
N PHE A 38 -7.82 14.87 14.62
CA PHE A 38 -8.51 13.68 15.09
C PHE A 38 -9.49 14.08 16.18
N THR A 39 -10.77 13.87 15.90
CA THR A 39 -11.88 14.06 16.85
C THR A 39 -12.34 12.72 17.40
N TYR A 40 -13.17 12.75 18.45
CA TYR A 40 -13.71 11.55 19.07
C TYR A 40 -14.54 10.71 18.09
N LYS A 41 -14.26 9.40 18.00
CA LYS A 41 -14.99 8.42 17.17
C LYS A 41 -15.40 7.15 17.92
N GLY A 42 -15.09 7.04 19.20
CA GLY A 42 -15.34 5.82 19.97
C GLY A 42 -14.42 4.64 19.65
N VAL A 43 -13.40 4.82 18.79
CA VAL A 43 -12.47 3.78 18.33
C VAL A 43 -11.07 4.34 18.12
N ILE A 44 -10.06 3.46 18.08
CA ILE A 44 -8.68 3.83 17.77
C ILE A 44 -8.58 4.32 16.31
N GLN A 45 -7.86 5.41 16.10
CA GLN A 45 -7.60 5.98 14.78
C GLN A 45 -6.13 5.75 14.40
N LYS A 46 -5.80 5.81 13.10
CA LYS A 46 -4.44 5.61 12.62
C LYS A 46 -3.94 6.87 11.91
N PHE A 47 -2.67 7.17 12.13
CA PHE A 47 -1.92 8.18 11.40
C PHE A 47 -0.67 7.53 10.82
N ILE A 48 -0.52 7.55 9.50
CA ILE A 48 0.71 7.11 8.84
C ILE A 48 1.53 8.37 8.61
N VAL A 49 2.72 8.43 9.20
CA VAL A 49 3.63 9.57 9.08
C VAL A 49 3.91 9.79 7.58
N PRO A 50 3.55 10.95 7.01
CA PRO A 50 3.77 11.21 5.59
C PRO A 50 5.24 11.09 5.23
N ASN A 51 5.51 10.80 3.95
CA ASN A 51 6.87 10.87 3.45
C ASN A 51 7.49 12.24 3.77
N ARG A 52 8.81 12.28 4.03
CA ARG A 52 9.56 13.51 4.28
C ARG A 52 9.28 14.21 5.61
N VAL A 53 8.58 13.53 6.53
CA VAL A 53 8.30 14.00 7.88
C VAL A 53 9.09 13.14 8.86
N THR A 54 10.13 13.69 9.49
CA THR A 54 10.80 13.01 10.61
C THR A 54 10.51 13.67 11.96
N SER A 55 9.71 14.72 11.99
CA SER A 55 9.27 15.38 13.21
C SER A 55 7.82 15.79 13.07
N ILE A 56 7.04 15.60 14.11
CA ILE A 56 5.66 16.09 14.21
C ILE A 56 5.49 16.91 15.47
N GLN A 57 4.64 17.92 15.42
CA GLN A 57 4.10 18.55 16.61
C GLN A 57 2.72 17.94 16.87
N VAL A 58 2.49 17.48 18.09
CA VAL A 58 1.23 16.90 18.53
C VAL A 58 0.61 17.81 19.58
N ASN A 59 -0.61 18.28 19.38
CA ASN A 59 -1.46 18.82 20.43
C ASN A 59 -2.49 17.75 20.83
N ALA A 60 -2.42 17.26 22.06
CA ALA A 60 -3.34 16.27 22.61
C ALA A 60 -4.15 16.90 23.75
N VAL A 61 -5.47 16.74 23.70
CA VAL A 61 -6.42 17.27 24.67
C VAL A 61 -7.25 16.12 25.24
N GLY A 62 -7.12 15.84 26.52
CA GLY A 62 -7.92 14.84 27.23
C GLY A 62 -9.38 15.28 27.38
N ALA A 63 -10.29 14.32 27.55
CA ALA A 63 -11.70 14.64 27.72
C ALA A 63 -12.01 15.14 29.14
N LYS A 64 -13.04 15.98 29.25
CA LYS A 64 -13.65 16.31 30.54
C LYS A 64 -14.22 15.05 31.21
N GLY A 65 -14.16 14.99 32.53
CA GLY A 65 -14.93 14.04 33.33
C GLY A 65 -16.44 14.29 33.24
N GLY A 66 -17.21 13.21 33.35
CA GLY A 66 -18.67 13.19 33.35
C GLY A 66 -19.28 13.90 34.54
N THR A 67 -20.48 14.45 34.33
CA THR A 67 -21.31 15.06 35.37
C THR A 67 -22.06 13.95 36.11
N GLY A 68 -22.11 14.02 37.44
CA GLY A 68 -22.96 13.15 38.25
C GLY A 68 -24.45 13.44 38.04
N ALA A 69 -25.30 12.49 38.42
CA ALA A 69 -26.73 12.51 38.10
C ALA A 69 -27.48 13.77 38.58
N ASN A 70 -27.10 14.33 39.73
CA ASN A 70 -27.72 15.57 40.25
C ASN A 70 -26.87 16.84 39.98
N GLY A 71 -25.89 16.77 39.09
CA GLY A 71 -25.28 17.94 38.45
C GLY A 71 -23.86 18.31 38.88
N GLN A 72 -23.20 17.50 39.74
CA GLN A 72 -21.79 17.72 40.08
C GLN A 72 -20.88 17.56 38.86
N SER A 73 -20.08 18.59 38.57
CA SER A 73 -19.22 18.59 37.38
C SER A 73 -18.05 17.62 37.56
N GLY A 74 -17.72 16.89 36.49
CA GLY A 74 -16.41 16.26 36.38
C GLY A 74 -15.30 17.31 36.16
N GLY A 75 -14.07 16.88 36.40
CA GLY A 75 -12.86 17.66 36.25
C GLY A 75 -12.46 17.88 34.79
N ALA A 76 -11.57 18.84 34.58
CA ALA A 76 -11.03 19.16 33.26
C ALA A 76 -10.03 18.12 32.75
N GLY A 77 -10.02 17.90 31.44
CA GLY A 77 -8.96 17.14 30.76
C GLY A 77 -7.70 17.99 30.52
N ALA A 78 -6.53 17.37 30.44
CA ALA A 78 -5.27 18.06 30.19
C ALA A 78 -5.14 18.49 28.72
N ASN A 79 -4.27 19.46 28.44
CA ASN A 79 -3.97 19.97 27.10
C ASN A 79 -2.46 20.13 26.96
N ILE A 80 -1.81 19.20 26.25
CA ILE A 80 -0.37 19.18 26.04
C ILE A 80 -0.04 19.33 24.55
N THR A 81 0.93 20.19 24.25
CA THR A 81 1.58 20.26 22.94
C THR A 81 3.01 19.76 23.05
N THR A 82 3.46 18.91 22.14
CA THR A 82 4.83 18.36 22.16
C THR A 82 5.36 18.05 20.76
N ASN A 83 6.68 18.17 20.58
CA ASN A 83 7.35 17.77 19.34
C ASN A 83 7.91 16.34 19.49
N LEU A 84 7.54 15.44 18.58
CA LEU A 84 7.98 14.05 18.57
C LEU A 84 8.80 13.76 17.31
N ASN A 85 9.91 13.06 17.50
CA ASN A 85 10.65 12.46 16.39
C ASN A 85 9.88 11.26 15.87
N VAL A 86 9.79 11.17 14.55
CA VAL A 86 9.08 10.09 13.85
C VAL A 86 9.88 9.63 12.65
N THR A 87 9.53 8.47 12.11
CA THR A 87 10.09 7.98 10.84
C THR A 87 9.02 8.07 9.75
N PRO A 88 9.35 8.55 8.53
CA PRO A 88 8.46 8.46 7.39
C PRO A 88 7.88 7.05 7.21
N GLY A 89 6.56 6.93 7.02
CA GLY A 89 5.86 5.65 6.92
C GLY A 89 5.58 4.95 8.26
N GLN A 90 6.08 5.46 9.39
CA GLN A 90 5.72 4.95 10.71
C GLN A 90 4.20 5.04 10.93
N THR A 91 3.60 3.96 11.38
CA THR A 91 2.19 3.95 11.77
C THR A 91 2.08 4.33 13.25
N LEU A 92 1.34 5.40 13.51
CA LEU A 92 0.98 5.88 14.83
C LEU A 92 -0.51 5.63 15.09
N TYR A 93 -0.84 5.30 16.32
CA TYR A 93 -2.18 4.98 16.76
C TYR A 93 -2.69 6.10 17.68
N ILE A 94 -3.86 6.64 17.33
CA ILE A 94 -4.41 7.83 17.94
C ILE A 94 -5.63 7.44 18.76
N VAL A 95 -5.56 7.74 20.06
CA VAL A 95 -6.70 7.63 20.98
C VAL A 95 -7.24 9.03 21.18
N VAL A 96 -8.55 9.19 21.07
CA VAL A 96 -9.25 10.43 21.40
C VAL A 96 -10.30 10.09 22.45
N GLY A 97 -10.15 10.65 23.65
CA GLY A 97 -11.00 10.34 24.79
C GLY A 97 -12.38 10.97 24.67
N GLY A 98 -13.39 10.29 25.20
CA GLY A 98 -14.77 10.77 25.21
C GLY A 98 -15.19 11.37 26.55
N PHE A 99 -16.03 12.40 26.48
CA PHE A 99 -16.78 12.97 27.59
C PHE A 99 -18.18 12.37 27.62
N SER A 100 -18.53 11.73 28.74
CA SER A 100 -19.77 10.98 28.89
C SER A 100 -21.03 11.85 29.06
N GLY A 101 -20.89 13.18 29.20
CA GLY A 101 -22.01 14.02 29.60
C GLY A 101 -22.42 13.73 31.03
N GLN A 102 -23.72 13.67 31.29
CA GLN A 102 -24.25 13.21 32.58
C GLN A 102 -24.53 11.72 32.52
N SER A 103 -23.53 10.89 32.82
CA SER A 103 -23.63 9.43 32.73
C SER A 103 -22.59 8.72 33.59
N ALA A 104 -22.98 7.58 34.16
CA ALA A 104 -22.11 6.65 34.89
C ALA A 104 -21.23 5.78 33.97
N THR A 105 -21.61 5.64 32.69
CA THR A 105 -20.86 4.80 31.75
C THR A 105 -19.78 5.62 31.08
N ALA A 106 -18.53 5.19 31.23
CA ALA A 106 -17.41 5.81 30.55
C ALA A 106 -17.53 5.66 29.04
N LYS A 107 -17.18 6.72 28.31
CA LYS A 107 -16.97 6.65 26.87
C LYS A 107 -15.58 6.11 26.56
N TYR A 108 -15.36 5.81 25.28
CA TYR A 108 -14.06 5.34 24.79
C TYR A 108 -12.92 6.27 25.23
N GLY A 109 -11.76 5.70 25.56
CA GLY A 109 -10.60 6.43 26.07
C GLY A 109 -10.20 6.06 27.51
N PHE A 110 -10.62 4.90 28.02
CA PHE A 110 -10.12 4.31 29.26
C PHE A 110 -10.49 5.04 30.56
N GLY A 111 -11.53 5.89 30.53
CA GLY A 111 -12.08 6.48 31.77
C GLY A 111 -12.73 5.41 32.64
N GLY A 112 -12.72 5.61 33.96
CA GLY A 112 -13.43 4.74 34.89
C GLY A 112 -14.94 5.00 34.86
N ASN A 113 -15.76 3.95 34.99
CA ASN A 113 -17.21 4.13 35.18
C ASN A 113 -17.48 4.86 36.51
N GLY A 114 -18.53 5.66 36.56
CA GLY A 114 -19.05 6.18 37.81
C GLY A 114 -19.83 5.11 38.58
N GLY A 115 -19.99 5.33 39.88
CA GLY A 115 -20.77 4.45 40.75
C GLY A 115 -22.25 4.43 40.37
N VAL A 116 -22.83 3.24 40.31
CA VAL A 116 -24.26 3.05 40.01
C VAL A 116 -25.04 2.74 41.29
N SER A 117 -26.28 3.20 41.34
CA SER A 117 -27.22 3.04 42.46
C SER A 117 -28.50 2.40 41.94
N ASN A 118 -29.30 1.80 42.82
CA ASN A 118 -30.66 1.33 42.50
C ASN A 118 -31.60 2.50 42.17
N ILE A 119 -31.22 3.72 42.52
CA ILE A 119 -31.93 4.95 42.19
C ILE A 119 -31.29 5.57 40.94
N ALA A 120 -32.05 5.62 39.84
CA ALA A 120 -31.57 6.08 38.53
C ALA A 120 -31.03 7.52 38.51
N THR A 121 -31.38 8.34 39.51
CA THR A 121 -30.94 9.73 39.64
C THR A 121 -29.72 9.90 40.56
N TYR A 122 -29.10 8.83 41.06
CA TYR A 122 -28.03 8.90 42.08
C TYR A 122 -26.65 8.46 41.59
N PHE A 123 -26.46 8.20 40.30
CA PHE A 123 -25.17 7.74 39.80
C PHE A 123 -24.08 8.83 39.84
N GLY A 124 -22.83 8.41 40.06
CA GLY A 124 -21.65 9.23 39.85
C GLY A 124 -21.33 9.36 38.36
N GLY A 125 -20.76 10.50 37.96
CA GLY A 125 -20.27 10.71 36.61
C GLY A 125 -19.07 9.82 36.30
N ALA A 126 -18.98 9.32 35.07
CA ALA A 126 -17.82 8.58 34.60
C ALA A 126 -16.59 9.48 34.46
N GLY A 127 -15.39 8.91 34.56
CA GLY A 127 -14.14 9.61 34.24
C GLY A 127 -14.02 9.92 32.75
N GLY A 128 -13.31 11.00 32.45
CA GLY A 128 -12.97 11.42 31.10
C GLY A 128 -11.90 10.52 30.50
N GLY A 129 -12.03 10.25 29.20
CA GLY A 129 -11.03 9.48 28.47
C GLY A 129 -9.75 10.27 28.17
N LEU A 130 -8.63 9.55 28.04
CA LEU A 130 -7.34 10.11 27.62
C LEU A 130 -7.32 10.36 26.12
N SER A 131 -6.50 11.32 25.69
CA SER A 131 -6.15 11.51 24.27
C SER A 131 -4.65 11.42 24.09
N GLY A 132 -4.17 10.77 23.04
CA GLY A 132 -2.74 10.55 22.89
C GLY A 132 -2.32 9.79 21.63
N VAL A 133 -1.00 9.66 21.48
CA VAL A 133 -0.35 9.02 20.34
C VAL A 133 0.50 7.85 20.85
N PHE A 134 0.32 6.69 20.22
CA PHE A 134 0.93 5.42 20.61
C PHE A 134 1.60 4.74 19.41
N THR A 135 2.58 3.88 19.67
CA THR A 135 3.26 3.07 18.63
C THR A 135 2.61 1.71 18.37
N SER A 136 1.53 1.38 19.09
CA SER A 136 0.81 0.08 18.97
C SER A 136 -0.71 0.26 18.94
N ALA A 137 -1.39 -0.71 18.31
CA ALA A 137 -2.85 -0.81 18.29
C ALA A 137 -3.47 -1.18 19.65
N SER A 138 -2.64 -1.59 20.62
CA SER A 138 -3.01 -1.85 22.01
C SER A 138 -2.35 -0.80 22.92
N PRO A 139 -3.02 0.34 23.17
CA PRO A 139 -2.46 1.44 23.96
C PRO A 139 -2.04 0.98 25.36
N ALA A 140 -0.83 1.35 25.79
CA ALA A 140 -0.29 1.08 27.11
C ALA A 140 0.83 2.07 27.44
N ASN A 141 1.23 2.15 28.72
CA ASN A 141 2.35 3.00 29.16
C ASN A 141 3.63 2.78 28.34
N ALA A 142 3.95 1.53 28.01
CA ALA A 142 5.19 1.16 27.32
C ALA A 142 5.28 1.65 25.86
N ASN A 143 4.15 2.01 25.25
CA ASN A 143 4.09 2.43 23.84
C ASN A 143 3.50 3.83 23.66
N ALA A 144 3.28 4.57 24.76
CA ALA A 144 2.80 5.94 24.75
C ALA A 144 3.92 6.92 24.37
N LEU A 145 3.71 7.70 23.31
CA LEU A 145 4.60 8.81 22.93
C LEU A 145 4.16 10.13 23.59
N VAL A 146 2.85 10.37 23.65
CA VAL A 146 2.22 11.47 24.39
C VAL A 146 0.82 11.06 24.83
N VAL A 147 0.45 11.41 26.06
CA VAL A 147 -0.88 11.20 26.63
C VAL A 147 -1.29 12.46 27.39
N ALA A 148 -2.44 13.03 27.03
CA ALA A 148 -3.17 14.00 27.83
C ALA A 148 -4.20 13.27 28.69
N GLY A 149 -4.11 13.43 30.01
CA GLY A 149 -5.05 12.81 30.96
C GLY A 149 -6.48 13.38 30.82
N GLY A 150 -7.47 12.54 31.08
CA GLY A 150 -8.87 12.92 31.25
C GLY A 150 -9.19 13.29 32.70
N GLY A 151 -10.18 14.14 32.90
CA GLY A 151 -10.63 14.55 34.24
C GLY A 151 -11.44 13.46 34.94
N GLY A 152 -11.44 13.43 36.27
CA GLY A 152 -12.30 12.55 37.06
C GLY A 152 -13.77 12.96 36.96
N GLY A 153 -14.70 12.03 37.17
CA GLY A 153 -16.13 12.28 37.18
C GLY A 153 -16.60 12.90 38.51
N GLY A 154 -17.68 13.70 38.45
CA GLY A 154 -18.33 14.24 39.65
C GLY A 154 -19.16 13.19 40.39
N ALA A 155 -19.38 13.35 41.68
CA ALA A 155 -20.22 12.42 42.45
C ALA A 155 -21.72 12.56 42.12
N GLY A 156 -22.56 11.61 42.54
CA GLY A 156 -24.01 11.66 42.33
C GLY A 156 -24.76 12.77 43.06
N HIS A 157 -24.08 13.64 43.82
CA HIS A 157 -24.67 14.66 44.68
C HIS A 157 -25.31 15.84 43.91
N GLY A 158 -26.18 16.62 44.56
CA GLY A 158 -26.83 17.81 43.99
C GLY A 158 -25.89 19.01 43.83
N THR A 159 -26.19 19.93 42.89
CA THR A 159 -25.39 21.16 42.65
C THR A 159 -25.28 22.07 43.87
N GLY A 160 -24.20 22.86 43.97
CA GLY A 160 -23.95 23.79 45.10
C GLY A 160 -23.21 23.19 46.30
N THR A 161 -22.77 21.94 46.18
CA THR A 161 -21.93 21.21 47.16
C THR A 161 -20.60 20.83 46.49
N ASP A 162 -19.47 20.82 47.18
CA ASP A 162 -18.12 20.68 46.57
C ASP A 162 -17.74 19.20 46.32
N TYR A 163 -18.44 18.51 45.40
CA TYR A 163 -18.23 17.08 45.08
C TYR A 163 -17.82 16.85 43.61
N THR A 164 -17.02 17.76 43.07
CA THR A 164 -16.56 17.72 41.69
C THR A 164 -15.47 16.67 41.47
N GLY A 165 -15.30 16.26 40.22
CA GLY A 165 -14.18 15.40 39.83
C GLY A 165 -12.86 16.19 39.75
N GLY A 166 -11.75 15.50 39.98
CA GLY A 166 -10.41 16.06 39.92
C GLY A 166 -9.96 16.37 38.49
N ASN A 167 -9.30 17.51 38.30
CA ASN A 167 -8.67 17.86 37.03
C ASN A 167 -7.51 16.91 36.71
N ALA A 168 -7.38 16.54 35.44
CA ALA A 168 -6.20 15.85 34.94
C ALA A 168 -4.93 16.67 35.19
N GLY A 169 -3.78 16.00 35.35
CA GLY A 169 -2.49 16.64 35.50
C GLY A 169 -2.12 17.40 34.23
N ASN A 170 -2.20 18.73 34.25
CA ASN A 170 -1.80 19.60 33.13
C ASN A 170 -0.34 20.05 33.29
N THR A 171 0.53 19.10 33.61
CA THR A 171 1.94 19.27 33.98
C THR A 171 2.68 17.94 33.75
N LEU A 172 4.01 17.97 33.65
CA LEU A 172 4.86 16.76 33.63
C LEU A 172 5.42 16.40 35.00
N GLU A 173 5.09 17.16 36.04
CA GLU A 173 5.58 16.95 37.41
C GLU A 173 4.43 16.95 38.43
N GLY A 174 4.60 16.21 39.52
CA GLY A 174 3.61 16.12 40.59
C GLY A 174 2.44 15.19 40.27
N THR A 175 1.29 15.50 40.87
CA THR A 175 0.08 14.68 40.87
C THR A 175 -1.08 15.46 40.25
N ALA A 176 -1.95 14.78 39.49
CA ALA A 176 -3.24 15.31 39.08
C ALA A 176 -4.09 15.66 40.32
N SER A 177 -5.18 16.41 40.13
CA SER A 177 -6.05 16.74 41.26
C SER A 177 -6.84 15.52 41.70
N ASP A 178 -6.98 15.38 43.02
CA ASP A 178 -7.97 14.49 43.62
C ASP A 178 -9.40 14.95 43.28
N GLY A 179 -10.38 14.07 43.46
CA GLY A 179 -11.78 14.51 43.52
C GLY A 179 -12.03 15.43 44.73
N ASN A 180 -13.16 16.13 44.70
CA ASN A 180 -13.56 17.01 45.79
C ASN A 180 -14.64 16.38 46.69
N GLU A 181 -14.67 16.87 47.92
CA GLU A 181 -15.68 16.67 48.96
C GLU A 181 -15.66 17.90 49.89
N PRO A 182 -16.81 18.40 50.40
CA PRO A 182 -16.88 19.54 51.31
C PRO A 182 -16.11 19.31 52.63
N ALA A 183 -15.48 20.37 53.15
CA ALA A 183 -14.59 20.32 54.32
C ALA A 183 -15.26 19.92 55.66
N SER A 184 -16.58 19.98 55.74
CA SER A 184 -17.38 19.52 56.88
C SER A 184 -18.49 18.66 56.30
N PRO A 185 -18.53 17.34 56.56
CA PRO A 185 -17.95 16.60 57.71
C PRO A 185 -16.66 15.79 57.40
N LYS A 186 -15.73 16.35 56.61
CA LYS A 186 -14.51 15.67 56.10
C LYS A 186 -13.67 14.89 57.12
N THR A 187 -13.54 15.34 58.38
CA THR A 187 -12.69 14.68 59.39
C THR A 187 -13.37 13.48 60.07
N SER A 188 -14.69 13.47 60.13
CA SER A 188 -15.47 12.37 60.72
C SER A 188 -15.63 11.17 59.79
N TYR A 189 -15.38 11.35 58.48
CA TYR A 189 -15.57 10.31 57.47
C TYR A 189 -14.29 9.59 57.04
N VAL A 190 -13.12 10.01 57.52
CA VAL A 190 -11.86 9.32 57.20
C VAL A 190 -11.81 7.96 57.91
N THR A 191 -11.84 6.88 57.12
CA THR A 191 -11.68 5.51 57.62
C THR A 191 -10.33 4.97 57.19
N SER A 192 -9.58 4.36 58.13
CA SER A 192 -8.24 3.80 57.86
C SER A 192 -7.25 4.78 57.20
N GLY A 193 -7.40 6.08 57.48
CA GLY A 193 -6.56 7.14 56.94
C GLY A 193 -6.84 7.53 55.49
N ARG A 194 -7.97 7.09 54.89
CA ARG A 194 -8.36 7.40 53.51
C ARG A 194 -9.71 8.14 53.45
N SER A 195 -9.80 9.13 52.56
CA SER A 195 -10.99 9.92 52.28
C SER A 195 -11.88 9.28 51.20
N GLN A 196 -13.08 9.82 51.01
CA GLN A 196 -14.06 9.33 50.04
C GLN A 196 -13.70 9.71 48.59
N VAL A 197 -12.85 10.71 48.40
CA VAL A 197 -12.40 11.15 47.07
C VAL A 197 -11.38 10.20 46.46
N GLY A 198 -11.48 9.99 45.15
CA GLY A 198 -10.45 9.30 44.39
C GLY A 198 -9.21 10.19 44.24
N SER A 199 -8.02 9.64 44.48
CA SER A 199 -6.78 10.39 44.32
C SER A 199 -6.44 10.60 42.84
N GLY A 200 -5.87 11.75 42.51
CA GLY A 200 -5.28 12.02 41.21
C GLY A 200 -4.07 11.13 40.95
N ALA A 201 -3.85 10.77 39.70
CA ALA A 201 -2.67 10.00 39.31
C ALA A 201 -1.42 10.89 39.25
N SER A 202 -0.26 10.32 39.58
CA SER A 202 1.03 10.96 39.34
C SER A 202 1.62 10.48 38.01
N ILE A 203 2.78 11.02 37.63
CA ILE A 203 3.55 10.52 36.49
C ILE A 203 4.23 9.16 36.75
N ALA A 204 4.22 8.69 38.00
CA ALA A 204 4.92 7.49 38.46
C ALA A 204 3.99 6.36 38.89
N ALA A 205 2.76 6.67 39.33
CA ALA A 205 1.80 5.68 39.82
C ALA A 205 0.34 6.10 39.57
N PRO A 206 -0.58 5.12 39.43
CA PRO A 206 -2.02 5.36 39.41
C PRO A 206 -2.55 6.00 40.69
N GLY A 207 -3.70 6.67 40.56
CA GLY A 207 -4.43 7.23 41.69
C GLY A 207 -5.11 6.14 42.53
N ASN A 208 -5.08 6.32 43.85
CA ASN A 208 -5.74 5.43 44.80
C ASN A 208 -7.25 5.67 44.84
N ALA A 209 -8.01 4.61 45.09
CA ALA A 209 -9.44 4.65 45.34
C ALA A 209 -9.80 5.50 46.56
N GLY A 210 -10.95 6.17 46.48
CA GLY A 210 -11.68 6.67 47.64
C GLY A 210 -12.22 5.52 48.48
N TYR A 211 -12.13 5.66 49.80
CA TYR A 211 -12.58 4.66 50.77
C TYR A 211 -13.94 5.07 51.36
N ALA A 212 -14.92 4.17 51.31
CA ALA A 212 -16.25 4.44 51.84
C ALA A 212 -16.21 4.55 53.38
N TYR A 213 -16.94 5.51 53.93
CA TYR A 213 -17.12 5.62 55.39
C TYR A 213 -17.96 4.43 55.92
N ASP A 214 -19.10 4.20 55.28
CA ASP A 214 -19.95 3.04 55.54
C ASP A 214 -19.50 1.86 54.65
N ASP A 215 -18.71 0.95 55.24
CA ASP A 215 -18.05 -0.16 54.53
C ASP A 215 -19.03 -1.29 54.17
N PHE A 216 -19.83 -1.03 53.14
CA PHE A 216 -20.64 -2.04 52.45
C PHE A 216 -19.94 -2.50 51.16
N ALA A 217 -20.18 -3.74 50.74
CA ALA A 217 -19.59 -4.30 49.52
C ALA A 217 -19.88 -3.40 48.29
N ASN A 218 -18.81 -3.06 47.54
CA ASN A 218 -18.82 -2.21 46.34
C ASN A 218 -19.06 -0.70 46.54
N ASN A 219 -19.03 -0.21 47.79
CA ASN A 219 -19.23 1.21 48.05
C ASN A 219 -17.92 2.04 47.96
N SER A 220 -16.76 1.41 48.16
CA SER A 220 -15.46 2.03 47.89
C SER A 220 -15.18 2.10 46.39
N GLY A 221 -14.41 3.10 45.98
CA GLY A 221 -13.93 3.19 44.59
C GLY A 221 -12.87 2.14 44.29
N ALA A 222 -12.44 2.08 43.03
CA ALA A 222 -11.30 1.29 42.59
C ALA A 222 -10.08 2.17 42.29
N ASN A 223 -8.87 1.62 42.46
CA ASN A 223 -7.64 2.28 42.04
C ASN A 223 -7.62 2.43 40.52
N GLY A 224 -6.89 3.43 40.02
CA GLY A 224 -6.47 3.43 38.63
C GLY A 224 -5.55 2.24 38.34
N ASN A 225 -5.45 1.82 37.09
CA ASN A 225 -4.58 0.72 36.67
C ASN A 225 -3.98 0.98 35.29
N GLY A 226 -2.66 1.20 35.24
CA GLY A 226 -1.99 1.66 34.02
C GLY A 226 -2.68 2.90 33.49
N ILE A 227 -3.04 2.90 32.20
CA ILE A 227 -3.71 4.03 31.54
C ILE A 227 -5.19 4.22 31.93
N THR A 228 -5.78 3.24 32.63
CA THR A 228 -7.22 3.17 32.89
C THR A 228 -7.58 3.82 34.23
N GLY A 229 -8.61 4.66 34.23
CA GLY A 229 -9.17 5.24 35.44
C GLY A 229 -9.96 4.23 36.29
N GLY A 230 -9.93 4.40 37.60
CA GLY A 230 -10.65 3.54 38.54
C GLY A 230 -12.16 3.73 38.50
N ALA A 231 -12.94 2.67 38.71
CA ALA A 231 -14.39 2.77 38.83
C ALA A 231 -14.81 3.48 40.14
N GLY A 232 -15.87 4.29 40.09
CA GLY A 232 -16.51 4.85 41.27
C GLY A 232 -17.31 3.80 42.02
N GLY A 233 -17.38 3.93 43.35
CA GLY A 233 -18.16 3.04 44.22
C GLY A 233 -19.66 3.34 44.18
N GLY A 234 -20.49 2.32 44.33
CA GLY A 234 -21.95 2.46 44.38
C GLY A 234 -22.65 1.16 44.75
N PHE A 235 -23.55 1.23 45.73
CA PHE A 235 -24.36 0.11 46.18
C PHE A 235 -25.71 0.56 46.76
N GLY A 236 -26.76 -0.25 46.58
CA GLY A 236 -28.06 0.00 47.21
C GLY A 236 -28.71 1.31 46.75
N ASN A 237 -29.26 2.07 47.70
CA ASN A 237 -29.98 3.33 47.43
C ASN A 237 -29.11 4.59 47.68
N TRP A 238 -27.79 4.43 47.79
CA TRP A 238 -26.85 5.52 48.09
C TRP A 238 -26.38 6.26 46.84
N LEU A 239 -25.76 7.43 47.01
CA LEU A 239 -25.17 8.20 45.90
C LEU A 239 -23.89 7.50 45.40
N GLY A 240 -23.71 7.46 44.09
CA GLY A 240 -22.52 6.90 43.46
C GLY A 240 -21.33 7.86 43.47
N GLY A 241 -20.13 7.31 43.66
CA GLY A 241 -18.86 8.02 43.54
C GLY A 241 -18.47 8.28 42.09
N GLY A 242 -17.67 9.32 41.86
CA GLY A 242 -17.18 9.65 40.52
C GLY A 242 -16.14 8.66 40.00
N GLY A 243 -16.16 8.35 38.70
CA GLY A 243 -15.13 7.52 38.07
C GLY A 243 -13.80 8.27 37.90
N GLY A 244 -12.67 7.59 38.04
CA GLY A 244 -11.35 8.16 37.83
C GLY A 244 -11.07 8.49 36.36
N GLY A 245 -10.37 9.59 36.12
CA GLY A 245 -9.95 10.01 34.78
C GLY A 245 -8.83 9.11 34.24
N ALA A 246 -8.85 8.83 32.93
CA ALA A 246 -7.79 8.06 32.28
C ALA A 246 -6.51 8.90 32.10
N GLY A 247 -5.34 8.30 31.91
CA GLY A 247 -4.11 9.07 31.71
C GLY A 247 -2.91 8.24 31.32
N PHE A 248 -1.70 8.80 31.41
CA PHE A 248 -0.49 7.96 31.42
C PHE A 248 -0.60 6.99 32.59
N TYR A 249 -0.96 7.50 33.76
CA TYR A 249 -1.62 6.71 34.78
C TYR A 249 -3.04 7.22 35.03
N GLY A 250 -3.99 6.29 35.23
CA GLY A 250 -5.38 6.62 35.54
C GLY A 250 -5.56 7.04 37.01
N GLY A 251 -6.45 8.00 37.24
CA GLY A 251 -6.87 8.42 38.57
C GLY A 251 -7.74 7.38 39.27
N GLY A 252 -7.86 7.47 40.59
CA GLY A 252 -8.72 6.60 41.38
C GLY A 252 -10.19 7.00 41.28
N GLY A 253 -11.09 6.04 41.43
CA GLY A 253 -12.52 6.31 41.56
C GLY A 253 -12.86 6.77 42.98
N GLY A 254 -13.85 7.66 43.10
CA GLY A 254 -14.41 8.07 44.38
C GLY A 254 -15.35 7.01 44.97
N ALA A 255 -15.50 7.04 46.29
CA ALA A 255 -16.45 6.21 47.01
C ALA A 255 -17.89 6.72 46.84
N GLY A 256 -18.85 5.79 46.88
CA GLY A 256 -20.27 6.08 47.05
C GLY A 256 -20.66 6.18 48.53
N GLY A 257 -21.87 6.66 48.81
CA GLY A 257 -22.37 6.86 50.16
C GLY A 257 -23.55 7.81 50.25
N GLY A 258 -23.97 8.14 51.47
CA GLY A 258 -24.89 9.24 51.74
C GLY A 258 -24.17 10.58 51.62
N ASP A 259 -24.03 11.29 52.73
CA ASP A 259 -23.25 12.54 52.81
C ASP A 259 -21.72 12.31 52.78
N ALA A 260 -21.28 11.05 52.73
CA ALA A 260 -19.87 10.62 52.67
C ALA A 260 -19.57 9.96 51.31
N ASN A 261 -19.63 10.73 50.23
CA ASN A 261 -19.28 10.31 48.87
C ASN A 261 -18.22 11.23 48.24
N GLY A 262 -17.59 10.82 47.13
CA GLY A 262 -16.50 11.59 46.55
C GLY A 262 -16.44 11.57 45.03
N GLY A 263 -15.90 12.66 44.46
CA GLY A 263 -15.52 12.70 43.05
C GLY A 263 -14.34 11.77 42.74
N GLY A 264 -14.20 11.40 41.47
CA GLY A 264 -13.03 10.65 40.98
C GLY A 264 -11.82 11.56 40.79
N GLY A 265 -10.62 11.02 40.92
CA GLY A 265 -9.36 11.74 40.67
C GLY A 265 -9.03 11.86 39.18
N GLY A 266 -8.27 12.90 38.82
CA GLY A 266 -7.81 13.10 37.44
C GLY A 266 -6.69 12.15 37.02
N GLY A 267 -6.59 11.86 35.72
CA GLY A 267 -5.47 11.10 35.16
C GLY A 267 -4.22 11.96 34.92
N SER A 268 -3.05 11.34 34.83
CA SER A 268 -1.78 12.05 34.59
C SER A 268 -1.47 12.23 33.09
N THR A 269 -0.62 13.22 32.80
CA THR A 269 -0.15 13.54 31.44
C THR A 269 1.34 13.23 31.32
N LYS A 270 1.77 12.74 30.14
CA LYS A 270 3.18 12.45 29.87
C LYS A 270 3.53 12.62 28.39
N THR A 271 4.79 12.94 28.10
CA THR A 271 5.39 12.82 26.77
C THR A 271 6.80 12.23 26.86
N THR A 272 7.28 11.65 25.77
CA THR A 272 8.69 11.19 25.61
C THR A 272 9.65 12.30 25.20
N SER A 273 9.17 13.51 24.95
CA SER A 273 9.98 14.64 24.48
C SER A 273 10.15 15.71 25.54
N GLY A 274 11.36 16.30 25.62
CA GLY A 274 11.62 17.48 26.46
C GLY A 274 11.11 18.80 25.86
N HIS A 275 10.56 18.76 24.64
CA HIS A 275 9.97 19.93 23.98
C HIS A 275 8.46 19.87 24.06
N ASN A 276 7.90 20.49 25.11
CA ASN A 276 6.47 20.50 25.35
C ASN A 276 6.00 21.79 26.03
N SER A 277 4.70 22.07 25.90
CA SER A 277 4.00 23.15 26.58
C SER A 277 2.58 22.70 26.92
N PHE A 278 1.94 23.42 27.84
CA PHE A 278 0.57 23.15 28.27
C PHE A 278 -0.35 24.30 27.90
N GLY A 279 -1.52 23.95 27.36
CA GLY A 279 -2.59 24.89 27.05
C GLY A 279 -3.66 24.92 28.14
N THR A 280 -4.75 25.64 27.89
CA THR A 280 -5.93 25.67 28.76
C THR A 280 -6.54 24.26 28.88
N PRO A 281 -6.80 23.75 30.10
CA PRO A 281 -7.49 22.49 30.31
C PRO A 281 -8.88 22.45 29.66
N ASN A 282 -9.31 21.27 29.22
CA ASN A 282 -10.59 21.06 28.56
C ASN A 282 -11.73 20.86 29.57
N THR A 283 -12.62 21.84 29.66
CA THR A 283 -13.73 21.89 30.62
C THR A 283 -15.11 21.63 30.00
N THR A 284 -15.20 21.36 28.70
CA THR A 284 -16.47 21.44 27.95
C THR A 284 -16.86 20.17 27.19
N GLY A 285 -15.93 19.27 26.83
CA GLY A 285 -16.32 18.16 25.97
C GLY A 285 -15.29 17.04 25.77
N ASP A 286 -15.47 16.32 24.67
CA ASP A 286 -14.58 15.26 24.22
C ASP A 286 -13.14 15.78 24.06
N GLY A 287 -12.18 14.86 24.05
CA GLY A 287 -10.80 15.17 23.72
C GLY A 287 -10.59 15.42 22.23
N SER A 288 -9.35 15.78 21.89
CA SER A 288 -8.88 15.91 20.51
C SER A 288 -7.40 15.60 20.40
N VAL A 289 -6.95 15.26 19.19
CA VAL A 289 -5.53 15.21 18.85
C VAL A 289 -5.32 15.92 17.51
N SER A 290 -4.39 16.87 17.46
CA SER A 290 -3.92 17.50 16.23
C SER A 290 -2.46 17.17 16.00
N ILE A 291 -2.11 16.73 14.79
CA ILE A 291 -0.75 16.40 14.38
C ILE A 291 -0.33 17.31 13.24
N THR A 292 0.63 18.18 13.50
CA THR A 292 1.28 19.02 12.49
C THR A 292 2.60 18.40 12.06
N CYS A 293 2.74 18.13 10.77
CA CYS A 293 3.96 17.60 10.18
C CYS A 293 5.01 18.71 10.04
N LEU A 294 6.17 18.54 10.68
CA LEU A 294 7.32 19.41 10.52
C LEU A 294 8.26 18.73 9.50
N THR A 295 8.37 19.30 8.29
CA THR A 295 9.14 18.69 7.20
C THR A 295 10.64 18.97 7.35
N ASN A 296 11.44 17.91 7.24
CA ASN A 296 12.88 17.97 6.99
C ASN A 296 13.19 17.13 5.75
N SER A 297 12.45 17.40 4.67
CA SER A 297 12.36 16.50 3.53
C SER A 297 13.68 16.08 2.90
N SER A 298 14.76 16.81 3.17
CA SER A 298 16.06 16.69 2.51
C SER A 298 15.96 16.89 0.99
N LEU A 299 14.78 17.23 0.47
CA LEU A 299 14.50 17.43 -0.94
C LEU A 299 15.05 18.80 -1.33
N VAL A 300 16.08 18.78 -2.16
CA VAL A 300 16.82 19.98 -2.56
C VAL A 300 16.59 20.35 -4.03
N LEU A 301 15.93 19.47 -4.78
CA LEU A 301 15.42 19.72 -6.12
C LEU A 301 14.20 18.85 -6.39
N HIS A 302 13.14 19.41 -6.96
CA HIS A 302 11.97 18.67 -7.39
C HIS A 302 11.37 19.27 -8.66
N LEU A 303 11.58 18.56 -9.77
CA LEU A 303 11.05 18.88 -11.08
C LEU A 303 9.94 17.86 -11.42
N ASP A 304 8.79 18.33 -11.88
CA ASP A 304 7.66 17.48 -12.28
C ASP A 304 6.98 18.08 -13.51
N ALA A 305 7.23 17.52 -14.69
CA ALA A 305 6.76 18.04 -15.96
C ALA A 305 5.23 18.00 -16.09
N GLY A 306 4.54 17.21 -15.25
CA GLY A 306 3.08 17.17 -15.23
C GLY A 306 2.42 18.05 -14.19
N ASN A 307 3.22 18.76 -13.39
CA ASN A 307 2.71 19.78 -12.50
C ASN A 307 2.85 21.13 -13.18
N THR A 308 1.74 21.81 -13.46
CA THR A 308 1.73 23.12 -14.13
C THR A 308 2.49 24.21 -13.37
N ALA A 309 2.66 24.07 -12.05
CA ALA A 309 3.50 24.95 -11.24
C ALA A 309 5.01 24.71 -11.45
N SER A 310 5.38 23.50 -11.92
CA SER A 310 6.76 23.15 -12.24
C SER A 310 7.04 23.39 -13.72
N TYR A 311 6.20 22.88 -14.63
CA TYR A 311 6.32 23.14 -16.06
C TYR A 311 4.95 23.42 -16.67
N SER A 312 4.80 24.57 -17.33
CA SER A 312 3.53 25.02 -17.92
C SER A 312 3.13 24.22 -19.17
N GLY A 313 4.02 23.39 -19.70
CA GLY A 313 3.87 22.68 -20.98
C GLY A 313 4.62 23.35 -22.14
N SER A 314 5.21 24.53 -21.94
CA SER A 314 5.99 25.25 -22.95
C SER A 314 7.09 26.12 -22.32
N GLY A 315 8.00 26.63 -23.16
CA GLY A 315 9.14 27.44 -22.73
C GLY A 315 10.36 26.60 -22.33
N THR A 316 11.39 27.26 -21.79
CA THR A 316 12.68 26.63 -21.47
C THR A 316 12.94 26.49 -19.97
N THR A 317 12.03 26.94 -19.11
CA THR A 317 12.22 26.87 -17.65
C THR A 317 11.42 25.73 -17.05
N TRP A 318 12.09 24.80 -16.38
CA TRP A 318 11.48 23.77 -15.53
C TRP A 318 11.66 24.16 -14.06
N ASN A 319 10.57 24.58 -13.42
CA ASN A 319 10.59 25.17 -12.09
C ASN A 319 10.71 24.13 -10.97
N ASP A 320 11.55 24.47 -9.98
CA ASP A 320 11.76 23.67 -8.78
C ASP A 320 10.60 23.83 -7.78
N LEU A 321 10.02 22.70 -7.37
CA LEU A 321 8.95 22.58 -6.39
C LEU A 321 9.46 22.29 -4.98
N SER A 322 10.77 22.17 -4.77
CA SER A 322 11.34 21.86 -3.45
C SER A 322 11.29 23.03 -2.47
N GLY A 323 11.09 24.26 -2.98
CA GLY A 323 11.17 25.50 -2.22
C GLY A 323 12.58 26.11 -2.16
N ASN A 324 13.57 25.49 -2.81
CA ASN A 324 14.94 25.98 -2.83
C ASN A 324 15.24 26.96 -3.99
N GLY A 325 14.35 27.05 -4.97
CA GLY A 325 14.51 27.95 -6.13
C GLY A 325 15.57 27.45 -7.12
N SER A 326 15.85 26.15 -7.14
CA SER A 326 16.83 25.53 -8.06
C SER A 326 16.21 25.25 -9.44
N HIS A 327 15.60 26.26 -10.07
CA HIS A 327 14.99 26.15 -11.39
C HIS A 327 16.03 25.71 -12.44
N VAL A 328 15.57 24.95 -13.44
CA VAL A 328 16.43 24.35 -14.46
C VAL A 328 16.08 24.90 -15.84
N THR A 329 17.10 25.14 -16.66
CA THR A 329 16.93 25.53 -18.07
C THR A 329 17.04 24.32 -18.98
N LEU A 330 15.99 24.08 -19.75
CA LEU A 330 15.88 23.06 -20.78
C LEU A 330 16.55 23.52 -22.07
N THR A 331 17.40 22.67 -22.65
CA THR A 331 18.06 22.92 -23.94
C THR A 331 17.66 21.85 -24.93
N ASN A 332 17.16 22.25 -26.11
CA ASN A 332 16.77 21.37 -27.22
C ASN A 332 15.80 20.23 -26.84
N THR A 333 14.97 20.40 -25.81
CA THR A 333 13.97 19.41 -25.41
C THR A 333 12.62 19.70 -26.05
N THR A 334 11.75 18.70 -26.10
CA THR A 334 10.31 18.89 -26.40
C THR A 334 9.45 18.41 -25.23
N TYR A 335 8.16 18.76 -25.24
CA TYR A 335 7.21 18.34 -24.21
C TYR A 335 6.19 17.35 -24.78
N ASP A 336 5.93 16.29 -24.03
CA ASP A 336 4.91 15.28 -24.30
C ASP A 336 3.80 15.41 -23.24
N THR A 337 2.54 15.51 -23.66
CA THR A 337 1.38 15.64 -22.76
C THR A 337 0.87 14.30 -22.22
N GLY A 338 1.30 13.17 -22.78
CA GLY A 338 0.93 11.82 -22.36
C GLY A 338 1.33 11.51 -20.91
N ASN A 339 0.56 10.64 -20.25
CA ASN A 339 0.75 10.26 -18.84
C ASN A 339 0.92 11.46 -17.90
N GLY A 340 0.18 12.54 -18.19
CA GLY A 340 0.17 13.76 -17.41
C GLY A 340 1.37 14.69 -17.64
N GLY A 341 2.31 14.39 -18.55
CA GLY A 341 3.37 15.33 -18.94
C GLY A 341 4.80 14.79 -18.78
N SER A 342 5.68 14.99 -19.77
CA SER A 342 7.10 14.67 -19.67
C SER A 342 7.98 15.52 -20.59
N ILE A 343 9.25 15.73 -20.19
CA ILE A 343 10.27 16.36 -21.03
C ILE A 343 10.97 15.27 -21.85
N ILE A 344 11.01 15.43 -23.17
CA ILE A 344 11.72 14.55 -24.10
C ILE A 344 13.15 15.05 -24.28
N PHE A 345 14.11 14.16 -24.02
CA PHE A 345 15.52 14.30 -24.35
C PHE A 345 15.82 13.42 -25.57
N ASN A 346 16.34 14.03 -26.64
CA ASN A 346 16.46 13.39 -27.95
C ASN A 346 17.69 12.46 -28.12
N GLY A 347 18.59 12.42 -27.13
CA GLY A 347 19.85 11.66 -27.20
C GLY A 347 20.96 12.28 -28.07
N THR A 348 20.77 13.44 -28.70
CA THR A 348 21.78 14.04 -29.60
C THR A 348 22.18 15.46 -29.22
N SER A 349 21.28 16.24 -28.64
CA SER A 349 21.54 17.64 -28.29
C SER A 349 20.73 18.15 -27.08
N SER A 350 19.80 17.35 -26.55
CA SER A 350 18.95 17.74 -25.43
C SER A 350 19.63 17.52 -24.08
N TYR A 351 19.58 18.53 -23.21
CA TYR A 351 20.01 18.42 -21.81
C TYR A 351 19.36 19.48 -20.93
N ALA A 352 19.52 19.32 -19.61
CA ALA A 352 19.07 20.30 -18.64
C ALA A 352 20.08 20.41 -17.49
N ASP A 353 20.65 21.60 -17.29
CA ASP A 353 21.65 21.85 -16.26
C ASP A 353 21.00 22.22 -14.92
N PHE A 354 21.45 21.63 -13.82
CA PHE A 354 20.91 21.88 -12.49
C PHE A 354 21.99 22.25 -11.47
N THR A 355 21.56 23.00 -10.45
CA THR A 355 22.34 23.32 -9.25
C THR A 355 21.53 22.93 -8.02
N ALA A 356 21.77 21.75 -7.46
CA ALA A 356 21.06 21.25 -6.29
C ALA A 356 21.76 21.69 -4.99
N LYS A 357 21.00 22.22 -4.02
CA LYS A 357 21.54 22.72 -2.74
C LYS A 357 21.87 21.59 -1.76
N ILE A 358 22.80 20.71 -2.14
CA ILE A 358 23.12 19.50 -1.38
C ILE A 358 23.97 19.75 -0.11
N GLY A 359 24.57 20.94 0.04
CA GLY A 359 25.48 21.24 1.15
C GLY A 359 26.74 20.37 1.10
N SER A 360 27.25 19.99 2.27
CA SER A 360 28.46 19.17 2.42
C SER A 360 28.17 17.67 2.61
N THR A 361 27.05 17.18 2.08
CA THR A 361 26.65 15.77 2.25
C THR A 361 27.57 14.82 1.49
N ASN A 362 27.78 13.62 2.04
CA ASN A 362 28.49 12.51 1.39
C ASN A 362 27.56 11.51 0.70
N ALA A 363 26.23 11.68 0.83
CA ALA A 363 25.25 10.83 0.20
C ALA A 363 24.10 11.66 -0.41
N VAL A 364 23.72 11.32 -1.64
CA VAL A 364 22.53 11.87 -2.31
C VAL A 364 21.65 10.75 -2.82
N THR A 365 20.35 11.03 -2.91
CA THR A 365 19.41 10.18 -3.64
C THR A 365 18.87 10.94 -4.84
N VAL A 366 19.04 10.39 -6.04
CA VAL A 366 18.41 10.89 -7.26
C VAL A 366 17.25 9.98 -7.61
N GLU A 367 16.04 10.52 -7.66
CA GLU A 367 14.80 9.79 -7.93
C GLU A 367 14.18 10.34 -9.23
N MET A 368 13.85 9.44 -10.16
CA MET A 368 13.23 9.83 -11.42
C MET A 368 12.10 8.90 -11.86
N TRP A 369 11.07 9.49 -12.45
CA TRP A 369 10.16 8.79 -13.33
C TRP A 369 10.60 9.03 -14.76
N VAL A 370 11.01 7.96 -15.42
CA VAL A 370 11.67 8.01 -16.73
C VAL A 370 11.19 6.89 -17.64
N LYS A 371 10.93 7.21 -18.90
CA LYS A 371 10.83 6.23 -19.98
C LYS A 371 12.14 6.25 -20.73
N THR A 372 12.91 5.19 -20.60
CA THR A 372 14.23 5.08 -21.25
C THR A 372 14.02 4.59 -22.67
N ASN A 373 14.22 5.42 -23.70
CA ASN A 373 13.89 5.02 -25.07
C ASN A 373 14.99 4.18 -25.72
N SER A 374 16.26 4.48 -25.40
CA SER A 374 17.38 3.63 -25.79
C SER A 374 18.48 3.64 -24.74
N LEU A 375 19.11 2.49 -24.50
CA LEU A 375 20.28 2.34 -23.64
C LEU A 375 21.61 2.23 -24.39
N THR A 376 21.55 2.02 -25.72
CA THR A 376 22.70 1.68 -26.57
C THR A 376 22.87 2.60 -27.77
N SER A 377 21.81 3.32 -28.16
CA SER A 377 21.80 4.21 -29.33
C SER A 377 21.06 5.52 -29.02
N PRO A 378 21.74 6.52 -28.43
CA PRO A 378 23.16 6.52 -28.07
C PRO A 378 23.43 5.86 -26.72
N ILE A 379 24.71 5.63 -26.46
CA ILE A 379 25.25 5.40 -25.12
C ILE A 379 25.26 6.77 -24.41
N GLY A 380 24.64 6.87 -23.24
CA GLY A 380 24.44 8.16 -22.57
C GLY A 380 24.40 8.06 -21.06
N MET A 381 24.19 9.21 -20.42
CA MET A 381 24.06 9.30 -18.96
C MET A 381 22.67 9.83 -18.60
N TYR A 382 21.96 9.17 -17.69
CA TYR A 382 20.70 9.70 -17.17
C TYR A 382 20.90 11.08 -16.53
N PHE A 383 21.96 11.19 -15.73
CA PHE A 383 22.43 12.43 -15.12
C PHE A 383 23.88 12.27 -14.62
N GLY A 384 24.57 13.39 -14.37
CA GLY A 384 25.92 13.39 -13.81
C GLY A 384 26.26 14.62 -12.98
N PHE A 385 27.00 14.41 -11.89
CA PHE A 385 27.62 15.43 -11.04
C PHE A 385 29.11 15.58 -11.40
N GLY A 386 29.43 16.33 -12.46
CA GLY A 386 30.80 16.43 -12.94
C GLY A 386 31.29 15.11 -13.52
N LEU A 387 32.20 14.41 -12.83
CA LEU A 387 32.84 13.15 -13.27
C LEU A 387 32.19 11.90 -12.65
N TYR A 388 31.08 12.05 -11.92
CA TYR A 388 30.36 10.96 -11.28
C TYR A 388 28.90 10.92 -11.73
N ASP A 389 28.50 9.84 -12.39
CA ASP A 389 27.25 9.81 -13.14
C ASP A 389 26.58 8.43 -13.16
N ALA A 390 25.34 8.41 -13.65
CA ALA A 390 24.57 7.20 -13.93
C ALA A 390 24.58 6.93 -15.44
N TRP A 391 25.51 6.07 -15.87
CA TRP A 391 25.86 5.77 -17.26
C TRP A 391 25.21 4.49 -17.77
N THR A 392 24.89 4.46 -19.05
CA THR A 392 24.45 3.27 -19.77
C THR A 392 25.58 2.76 -20.66
N ASN A 393 25.79 1.44 -20.72
CA ASN A 393 26.77 0.85 -21.63
C ASN A 393 26.39 -0.59 -21.95
N SER A 394 26.35 -0.97 -23.23
CA SER A 394 25.96 -2.32 -23.67
C SER A 394 24.63 -2.82 -23.05
N GLY A 395 23.68 -1.92 -22.82
CA GLY A 395 22.40 -2.23 -22.17
C GLY A 395 22.43 -2.33 -20.64
N ASN A 396 23.60 -2.19 -20.01
CA ASN A 396 23.74 -2.10 -18.55
C ASN A 396 23.40 -0.67 -18.06
N ILE A 397 23.06 -0.55 -16.78
CA ILE A 397 22.86 0.74 -16.10
C ILE A 397 23.71 0.74 -14.82
N GLY A 398 24.53 1.75 -14.60
CA GLY A 398 25.36 1.80 -13.40
C GLY A 398 26.08 3.12 -13.16
N TYR A 399 26.77 3.19 -12.03
CA TYR A 399 27.60 4.31 -11.65
C TYR A 399 28.92 4.28 -12.41
N ASN A 400 29.33 5.43 -12.94
CA ASN A 400 30.59 5.63 -13.65
C ASN A 400 31.36 6.80 -13.03
N THR A 401 32.69 6.73 -13.05
CA THR A 401 33.59 7.73 -12.46
C THR A 401 34.51 8.40 -13.49
N SER A 402 34.04 8.51 -14.74
CA SER A 402 34.81 9.01 -15.90
C SER A 402 36.03 8.14 -16.27
N ALA A 403 36.14 6.93 -15.72
CA ALA A 403 37.29 6.04 -15.92
C ALA A 403 36.99 4.83 -16.83
N GLY A 404 35.86 4.86 -17.55
CA GLY A 404 35.36 3.70 -18.31
C GLY A 404 34.86 2.55 -17.43
N ASP A 405 34.59 2.84 -16.14
CA ASP A 405 34.10 1.89 -15.16
C ASP A 405 32.57 1.87 -15.08
N GLN A 406 31.99 0.76 -14.62
CA GLN A 406 30.57 0.68 -14.36
C GLN A 406 30.29 -0.27 -13.20
N TYR A 407 29.71 0.26 -12.13
CA TYR A 407 29.17 -0.52 -11.02
C TYR A 407 27.64 -0.42 -11.02
N GLY A 408 26.92 -1.51 -11.25
CA GLY A 408 25.47 -1.43 -11.41
C GLY A 408 24.79 -2.73 -11.78
N ILE A 409 23.67 -2.61 -12.49
CA ILE A 409 22.84 -3.74 -12.94
C ILE A 409 23.17 -4.13 -14.39
N THR A 410 23.23 -5.44 -14.63
CA THR A 410 23.56 -6.02 -15.93
C THR A 410 22.42 -5.86 -16.95
N SER A 411 22.74 -5.93 -18.24
CA SER A 411 21.77 -5.88 -19.33
C SER A 411 20.69 -6.95 -19.20
N SER A 412 21.03 -8.15 -18.74
CA SER A 412 20.06 -9.20 -18.42
C SER A 412 19.04 -8.77 -17.37
N THR A 413 19.50 -8.14 -16.29
CA THR A 413 18.63 -7.59 -15.23
C THR A 413 17.76 -6.46 -15.79
N VAL A 414 18.34 -5.55 -16.57
CA VAL A 414 17.65 -4.44 -17.22
C VAL A 414 16.54 -4.93 -18.17
N THR A 415 16.81 -5.95 -18.98
CA THR A 415 15.83 -6.59 -19.87
C THR A 415 14.73 -7.28 -19.07
N ASN A 416 15.07 -8.04 -18.03
CA ASN A 416 14.09 -8.71 -17.17
C ASN A 416 13.17 -7.71 -16.44
N LEU A 417 13.69 -6.53 -16.10
CA LEU A 417 12.91 -5.45 -15.51
C LEU A 417 12.16 -4.62 -16.56
N GLY A 418 12.35 -4.87 -17.86
CA GLY A 418 11.70 -4.16 -18.96
C GLY A 418 11.93 -2.65 -18.94
N ILE A 419 13.15 -2.19 -18.65
CA ILE A 419 13.42 -0.75 -18.47
C ILE A 419 13.35 0.03 -19.79
N GLU A 420 13.95 -0.51 -20.84
CA GLU A 420 13.95 0.12 -22.17
C GLU A 420 12.53 0.11 -22.77
N GLY A 421 12.14 1.22 -23.36
CA GLY A 421 10.81 1.44 -23.95
C GLY A 421 9.67 1.64 -22.96
N SER A 422 9.88 1.54 -21.65
CA SER A 422 8.82 1.60 -20.65
C SER A 422 9.08 2.65 -19.57
N TRP A 423 8.01 3.21 -19.00
CA TRP A 423 8.13 4.03 -17.79
C TRP A 423 8.68 3.19 -16.65
N ARG A 424 9.65 3.71 -15.90
CA ARG A 424 10.23 3.14 -14.69
C ARG A 424 10.46 4.22 -13.64
N HIS A 425 10.24 3.86 -12.39
CA HIS A 425 10.70 4.64 -11.25
C HIS A 425 12.12 4.17 -10.93
N LEU A 426 13.11 4.95 -11.35
CA LEU A 426 14.52 4.66 -11.09
C LEU A 426 14.99 5.55 -9.94
N VAL A 427 15.63 4.93 -8.95
CA VAL A 427 16.22 5.65 -7.82
C VAL A 427 17.67 5.22 -7.65
N PHE A 428 18.55 6.21 -7.59
CA PHE A 428 19.99 6.06 -7.44
C PHE A 428 20.40 6.65 -6.09
N ILE A 429 20.79 5.80 -5.15
CA ILE A 429 21.51 6.23 -3.94
C ILE A 429 22.99 6.26 -4.31
N MET A 430 23.61 7.44 -4.18
CA MET A 430 25.00 7.69 -4.52
C MET A 430 25.76 8.13 -3.28
N ASN A 431 26.98 7.62 -3.12
CA ASN A 431 27.91 8.00 -2.07
C ASN A 431 29.21 8.52 -2.67
N THR A 432 29.85 9.47 -1.99
CA THR A 432 31.19 9.94 -2.34
C THR A 432 32.28 9.01 -1.83
N GLY A 433 33.41 8.97 -2.52
CA GLY A 433 34.62 8.23 -2.12
C GLY A 433 34.53 6.69 -2.20
N SER A 434 33.33 6.09 -2.28
CA SER A 434 33.16 4.64 -2.35
C SER A 434 31.83 4.24 -2.97
N LYS A 435 31.85 3.15 -3.75
CA LYS A 435 30.64 2.51 -4.32
C LYS A 435 29.88 1.61 -3.35
N THR A 436 30.45 1.30 -2.18
CA THR A 436 29.96 0.23 -1.28
C THR A 436 28.49 0.41 -0.88
N ASN A 437 28.08 1.65 -0.64
CA ASN A 437 26.73 2.00 -0.21
C ASN A 437 25.82 2.49 -1.34
N ASN A 438 26.31 2.49 -2.59
CA ASN A 438 25.47 2.84 -3.73
C ASN A 438 24.38 1.78 -3.91
N LYS A 439 23.19 2.21 -4.36
CA LYS A 439 22.04 1.32 -4.60
C LYS A 439 21.19 1.84 -5.75
N ILE A 440 20.80 0.94 -6.65
CA ILE A 440 19.79 1.20 -7.68
C ILE A 440 18.48 0.53 -7.25
N TYR A 441 17.40 1.29 -7.24
CA TYR A 441 16.04 0.77 -7.11
C TYR A 441 15.31 0.95 -8.43
N VAL A 442 14.49 -0.04 -8.75
CA VAL A 442 13.55 -0.02 -9.88
C VAL A 442 12.18 -0.31 -9.31
N ASN A 443 11.22 0.60 -9.51
CA ASN A 443 9.84 0.46 -9.08
C ASN A 443 9.70 0.14 -7.59
N GLY A 444 10.40 0.90 -6.75
CA GLY A 444 10.37 0.71 -5.31
C GLY A 444 11.23 -0.45 -4.78
N SER A 445 11.82 -1.28 -5.65
CA SER A 445 12.58 -2.49 -5.26
C SER A 445 14.07 -2.34 -5.52
N VAL A 446 14.90 -2.63 -4.51
CA VAL A 446 16.37 -2.60 -4.64
C VAL A 446 16.85 -3.70 -5.58
N GLN A 447 17.88 -3.40 -6.38
CA GLN A 447 18.49 -4.35 -7.30
C GLN A 447 19.86 -4.80 -6.81
N ALA A 448 20.21 -6.07 -7.09
CA ALA A 448 21.56 -6.57 -6.88
C ALA A 448 22.51 -5.93 -7.90
N MET A 449 23.66 -5.44 -7.43
CA MET A 449 24.64 -4.76 -8.27
C MET A 449 26.00 -5.46 -8.24
N SER A 450 26.78 -5.25 -9.30
CA SER A 450 28.11 -5.82 -9.44
C SER A 450 29.03 -4.85 -10.19
N GLN A 451 30.35 -5.06 -10.10
CA GLN A 451 31.28 -4.37 -10.98
C GLN A 451 31.22 -5.03 -12.36
N ILE A 452 30.74 -4.28 -13.36
CA ILE A 452 30.50 -4.80 -14.72
C ILE A 452 31.72 -4.57 -15.61
N THR A 453 32.29 -3.36 -15.57
CA THR A 453 33.50 -3.01 -16.34
C THR A 453 34.38 -2.05 -15.55
N GLY A 454 35.67 -2.02 -15.86
CA GLY A 454 36.65 -1.12 -15.25
C GLY A 454 36.74 -1.23 -13.73
N VAL A 455 37.40 -0.24 -13.12
CA VAL A 455 37.60 -0.13 -11.67
C VAL A 455 37.05 1.21 -11.19
N PHE A 456 36.20 1.17 -10.16
CA PHE A 456 35.57 2.36 -9.60
C PHE A 456 36.59 3.33 -8.98
N GLY A 457 36.55 4.60 -9.42
CA GLY A 457 37.45 5.64 -8.96
C GLY A 457 36.91 6.43 -7.76
N SER A 458 37.52 6.27 -6.58
CA SER A 458 37.11 7.01 -5.38
C SER A 458 37.30 8.53 -5.50
N VAL A 459 38.34 8.98 -6.20
CA VAL A 459 38.66 10.42 -6.37
C VAL A 459 37.57 11.15 -7.18
N ASN A 460 37.12 10.53 -8.27
CA ASN A 460 36.13 11.14 -9.16
C ASN A 460 34.69 11.01 -8.62
N SER A 461 34.45 10.10 -7.67
CA SER A 461 33.15 9.95 -7.00
C SER A 461 32.87 11.09 -6.00
N ASN A 462 32.59 12.29 -6.54
CA ASN A 462 32.19 13.49 -5.81
C ASN A 462 30.95 14.12 -6.46
N PHE A 463 30.23 14.98 -5.73
CA PHE A 463 28.98 15.57 -6.23
C PHE A 463 29.14 16.96 -6.84
N ASN A 464 30.37 17.40 -7.12
CA ASN A 464 30.64 18.67 -7.80
C ASN A 464 29.85 19.87 -7.21
N ASN A 465 29.80 19.97 -5.87
CA ASN A 465 29.02 20.99 -5.14
C ASN A 465 27.52 21.08 -5.54
N GLY A 466 26.94 19.97 -6.01
CA GLY A 466 25.55 19.89 -6.47
C GLY A 466 25.32 20.34 -7.90
N LEU A 467 26.38 20.69 -8.64
CA LEU A 467 26.32 21.06 -10.05
C LEU A 467 26.28 19.80 -10.92
N GLY A 468 25.20 19.65 -11.69
CA GLY A 468 25.03 18.50 -12.57
C GLY A 468 24.18 18.78 -13.79
N ARG A 469 23.93 17.71 -14.55
CA ARG A 469 23.16 17.73 -15.79
C ARG A 469 22.23 16.53 -15.86
N ILE A 470 21.01 16.72 -16.36
CA ILE A 470 20.10 15.66 -16.82
C ILE A 470 20.39 15.44 -18.30
N SER A 471 20.46 14.18 -18.75
CA SER A 471 20.94 13.79 -20.09
C SER A 471 22.40 14.24 -20.29
N GLY A 472 23.34 13.52 -19.67
CA GLY A 472 24.77 13.83 -19.68
C GLY A 472 25.34 14.30 -18.34
N TRP A 473 26.52 14.90 -18.41
CA TRP A 473 27.29 15.45 -17.29
C TRP A 473 27.79 16.87 -17.57
N ARG A 474 28.47 17.51 -16.61
CA ARG A 474 28.98 18.90 -16.76
C ARG A 474 30.37 19.02 -17.40
N ASN A 475 31.03 17.90 -17.72
CA ASN A 475 32.39 17.90 -18.24
C ASN A 475 32.45 18.18 -19.76
N ASP A 476 31.52 17.61 -20.53
CA ASP A 476 31.39 17.85 -21.98
C ASP A 476 29.93 17.65 -22.45
N PHE A 477 29.73 17.58 -23.77
CA PHE A 477 28.44 17.51 -24.45
C PHE A 477 28.26 16.25 -25.32
N ASN A 478 28.96 15.15 -25.01
CA ASN A 478 29.00 13.96 -25.87
C ASN A 478 28.10 12.79 -25.41
N TRP A 479 27.49 12.88 -24.22
CA TRP A 479 26.86 11.73 -23.54
C TRP A 479 25.36 11.91 -23.26
N TYR A 480 24.64 12.44 -24.24
CA TYR A 480 23.20 12.65 -24.14
C TYR A 480 22.41 11.34 -24.13
N MET A 481 21.26 11.37 -23.47
CA MET A 481 20.39 10.22 -23.28
C MET A 481 19.10 10.37 -24.07
N ASN A 482 18.66 9.31 -24.75
CA ASN A 482 17.34 9.27 -25.39
C ASN A 482 16.30 8.75 -24.38
N MET A 483 15.52 9.66 -23.81
CA MET A 483 14.56 9.35 -22.74
C MET A 483 13.46 10.41 -22.61
N ASN A 484 12.34 10.02 -21.98
CA ASN A 484 11.34 10.97 -21.49
C ASN A 484 11.40 11.02 -19.97
N VAL A 485 11.52 12.20 -19.38
CA VAL A 485 11.56 12.39 -17.92
C VAL A 485 10.31 13.13 -17.47
N ALA A 486 9.48 12.47 -16.66
CA ALA A 486 8.27 13.08 -16.11
C ALA A 486 8.52 13.74 -14.76
N SER A 487 9.41 13.18 -13.94
CA SER A 487 9.81 13.77 -12.67
C SER A 487 11.28 13.49 -12.38
N PHE A 488 11.97 14.45 -11.79
CA PHE A 488 13.36 14.37 -11.37
C PHE A 488 13.52 15.05 -10.01
N LYS A 489 14.07 14.33 -9.03
CA LYS A 489 14.21 14.79 -7.64
C LYS A 489 15.60 14.49 -7.13
N ILE A 490 16.13 15.37 -6.29
CA ILE A 490 17.38 15.17 -5.56
C ILE A 490 17.13 15.36 -4.07
N TYR A 491 17.60 14.41 -3.27
CA TYR A 491 17.63 14.50 -1.82
C TYR A 491 19.09 14.55 -1.34
N ASN A 492 19.39 15.38 -0.35
CA ASN A 492 20.74 15.53 0.22
C ASN A 492 21.10 14.46 1.28
N ARG A 493 20.46 13.30 1.19
CA ARG A 493 20.71 12.12 2.02
C ARG A 493 20.34 10.84 1.29
N GLU A 494 20.70 9.71 1.89
CA GLU A 494 20.13 8.40 1.55
C GLU A 494 18.65 8.32 1.97
N LEU A 495 17.78 7.95 1.03
CA LEU A 495 16.40 7.55 1.33
C LEU A 495 16.36 6.08 1.76
N THR A 496 15.49 5.77 2.71
CA THR A 496 15.21 4.38 3.11
C THR A 496 14.44 3.63 2.02
N ALA A 497 14.53 2.30 2.02
CA ALA A 497 13.75 1.46 1.11
C ALA A 497 12.23 1.76 1.20
N GLN A 498 11.71 1.95 2.41
CA GLN A 498 10.29 2.27 2.62
C GLN A 498 9.91 3.63 2.02
N GLU A 499 10.75 4.66 2.17
CA GLU A 499 10.51 5.96 1.54
C GLU A 499 10.47 5.85 0.01
N ILE A 500 11.37 5.06 -0.57
CA ILE A 500 11.43 4.81 -2.00
C ILE A 500 10.18 4.06 -2.48
N THR A 501 9.77 2.99 -1.79
CA THR A 501 8.53 2.25 -2.08
C THR A 501 7.29 3.14 -1.94
N ASN A 502 7.24 4.01 -0.92
CA ASN A 502 6.12 4.94 -0.76
C ASN A 502 6.09 5.99 -1.87
N ASN A 503 7.24 6.55 -2.25
CA ASN A 503 7.34 7.51 -3.36
C ASN A 503 6.89 6.88 -4.67
N PHE A 504 7.30 5.63 -4.91
CA PHE A 504 6.81 4.82 -6.02
C PHE A 504 5.29 4.71 -6.00
N ASN A 505 4.71 4.15 -4.93
CA ASN A 505 3.25 3.93 -4.82
C ASN A 505 2.43 5.22 -4.93
N ALA A 506 2.95 6.34 -4.41
CA ALA A 506 2.25 7.64 -4.44
C ALA A 506 2.12 8.22 -5.85
N THR A 507 2.94 7.77 -6.80
CA THR A 507 3.01 8.33 -8.16
C THR A 507 2.92 7.29 -9.26
N SER A 508 2.95 6.00 -8.92
CA SER A 508 2.93 4.88 -9.85
C SER A 508 1.67 4.88 -10.69
N THR A 509 0.51 5.21 -10.12
CA THR A 509 -0.78 5.26 -10.83
C THR A 509 -0.80 6.20 -12.03
N ARG A 510 0.11 7.17 -12.09
CA ARG A 510 0.28 8.07 -13.24
C ARG A 510 0.92 7.38 -14.46
N PHE A 511 1.75 6.35 -14.23
CA PHE A 511 2.59 5.72 -15.26
C PHE A 511 2.31 4.23 -15.45
N TYR A 512 1.92 3.57 -14.37
CA TYR A 512 1.34 2.24 -14.30
C TYR A 512 -0.12 2.42 -13.93
N ALA A 513 -0.97 2.54 -14.94
CA ALA A 513 -2.35 2.11 -14.76
C ALA A 513 -2.26 0.60 -14.43
N GLU A 514 -2.23 0.28 -13.14
CA GLU A 514 -1.67 -0.93 -12.55
C GLU A 514 -1.97 -2.22 -13.32
N LYS A 515 -0.96 -3.10 -13.48
CA LYS A 515 -1.01 -4.52 -13.92
C LYS A 515 -0.49 -4.86 -15.33
N ASP A 516 0.69 -4.37 -15.72
CA ASP A 516 1.35 -4.74 -16.99
C ASP A 516 1.84 -6.20 -17.07
N GLY A 517 1.95 -6.89 -15.93
CA GLY A 517 2.45 -8.25 -15.86
C GLY A 517 3.94 -8.41 -16.19
N LEU A 518 4.75 -7.35 -16.29
CA LEU A 518 6.17 -7.47 -16.62
C LEU A 518 7.05 -7.85 -15.42
N SER A 519 6.51 -7.78 -14.20
CA SER A 519 7.20 -8.17 -12.97
C SER A 519 6.24 -8.80 -11.96
N PRO A 520 6.72 -9.54 -10.94
CA PRO A 520 5.88 -10.04 -9.86
C PRO A 520 5.08 -8.93 -9.14
N THR A 521 5.67 -7.73 -9.02
CA THR A 521 5.05 -6.57 -8.36
C THR A 521 3.98 -5.88 -9.21
N THR A 522 4.03 -6.05 -10.53
CA THR A 522 3.05 -5.49 -11.48
C THR A 522 2.15 -6.58 -12.07
N ALA A 523 2.07 -7.74 -11.40
CA ALA A 523 1.31 -8.89 -11.86
C ALA A 523 -0.18 -8.55 -12.06
N SER A 524 -0.74 -8.97 -13.19
CA SER A 524 -2.17 -8.79 -13.50
C SER A 524 -3.02 -9.96 -13.06
N THR A 525 -4.32 -9.94 -13.32
CA THR A 525 -5.20 -11.08 -13.01
C THR A 525 -5.10 -12.20 -14.06
N SER A 526 -4.88 -11.86 -15.33
CA SER A 526 -4.72 -12.81 -16.43
C SER A 526 -4.02 -12.16 -17.63
N ALA A 527 -3.55 -12.96 -18.60
CA ALA A 527 -3.08 -12.43 -19.88
C ALA A 527 -4.18 -11.65 -20.62
N TYR A 528 -5.45 -12.05 -20.48
CA TYR A 528 -6.58 -11.33 -21.04
C TYR A 528 -6.67 -9.91 -20.48
N GLN A 529 -6.59 -9.76 -19.16
CA GLN A 529 -6.63 -8.44 -18.52
C GLN A 529 -5.45 -7.58 -18.97
N ILE A 530 -4.23 -8.14 -19.00
CA ILE A 530 -3.05 -7.44 -19.56
C ILE A 530 -3.31 -6.97 -20.97
N LYS A 531 -3.94 -7.78 -21.82
CA LYS A 531 -4.23 -7.40 -23.20
C LYS A 531 -5.28 -6.30 -23.32
N GLN A 532 -6.28 -6.27 -22.43
CA GLN A 532 -7.26 -5.17 -22.38
C GLN A 532 -6.60 -3.85 -21.98
N ASP A 533 -5.76 -3.90 -20.95
CA ASP A 533 -5.09 -2.72 -20.41
C ASP A 533 -3.94 -2.24 -21.31
N TYR A 534 -3.28 -3.17 -22.00
CA TYR A 534 -2.13 -2.96 -22.87
C TYR A 534 -2.33 -3.65 -24.23
N PRO A 535 -3.10 -3.03 -25.15
CA PRO A 535 -3.45 -3.63 -26.44
C PRO A 535 -2.24 -3.96 -27.35
N ASN A 536 -1.08 -3.33 -27.11
CA ASN A 536 0.14 -3.52 -27.90
C ASN A 536 1.14 -4.51 -27.28
N SER A 537 0.79 -5.18 -26.17
CA SER A 537 1.66 -6.15 -25.53
C SER A 537 2.10 -7.27 -26.50
N PRO A 538 3.39 -7.60 -26.59
CA PRO A 538 3.90 -8.67 -27.44
C PRO A 538 3.71 -10.06 -26.82
N ASP A 539 3.85 -11.12 -27.63
CA ASP A 539 3.90 -12.49 -27.12
C ASP A 539 5.13 -12.69 -26.22
N GLY A 540 4.96 -13.33 -25.07
CA GLY A 540 6.08 -13.51 -24.15
C GLY A 540 5.68 -13.91 -22.74
N PHE A 541 6.61 -13.69 -21.81
CA PHE A 541 6.44 -14.04 -20.41
C PHE A 541 5.83 -12.88 -19.61
N TYR A 542 4.82 -13.20 -18.81
CA TYR A 542 4.13 -12.25 -17.95
C TYR A 542 3.90 -12.84 -16.56
N TRP A 543 3.59 -11.99 -15.60
CA TRP A 543 3.25 -12.33 -14.23
C TRP A 543 1.77 -12.10 -14.00
N ILE A 544 1.10 -13.11 -13.43
CA ILE A 544 -0.28 -13.00 -12.98
C ILE A 544 -0.41 -13.32 -11.49
N LYS A 545 -1.42 -12.77 -10.83
CA LYS A 545 -1.67 -12.91 -9.40
C LYS A 545 -3.18 -13.01 -9.16
N ASN A 546 -3.58 -14.08 -8.50
CA ASN A 546 -4.95 -14.31 -8.03
C ASN A 546 -4.86 -15.02 -6.67
N ALA A 547 -5.75 -14.69 -5.72
CA ALA A 547 -5.74 -15.29 -4.39
C ALA A 547 -5.83 -16.84 -4.42
N ASN A 548 -6.47 -17.41 -5.45
CA ASN A 548 -6.64 -18.85 -5.62
C ASN A 548 -5.51 -19.52 -6.43
N ILE A 549 -4.52 -18.74 -6.87
CA ILE A 549 -3.36 -19.21 -7.63
C ILE A 549 -2.14 -19.11 -6.72
N ASN A 550 -1.40 -20.21 -6.55
CA ASN A 550 -0.13 -20.25 -5.83
C ASN A 550 -0.15 -19.55 -4.45
N GLY A 551 -1.22 -19.75 -3.67
CA GLY A 551 -1.40 -19.11 -2.36
C GLY A 551 -1.46 -17.57 -2.41
N GLY A 552 -1.85 -17.00 -3.54
CA GLY A 552 -1.88 -15.55 -3.77
C GLY A 552 -0.54 -14.95 -4.20
N ALA A 553 0.52 -15.74 -4.32
CA ALA A 553 1.80 -15.27 -4.83
C ALA A 553 1.75 -15.14 -6.38
N PRO A 554 2.41 -14.11 -6.96
CA PRO A 554 2.52 -14.00 -8.41
C PRO A 554 3.17 -15.23 -9.06
N VAL A 555 2.67 -15.63 -10.23
CA VAL A 555 3.23 -16.72 -11.05
C VAL A 555 3.57 -16.25 -12.45
N LYS A 556 4.66 -16.79 -13.01
CA LYS A 556 5.11 -16.50 -14.36
C LYS A 556 4.36 -17.39 -15.36
N ILE A 557 3.69 -16.80 -16.34
CA ILE A 557 3.01 -17.46 -17.44
C ILE A 557 3.66 -17.12 -18.78
N TYR A 558 3.39 -17.93 -19.80
CA TYR A 558 3.58 -17.52 -21.19
C TYR A 558 2.23 -17.08 -21.76
N ALA A 559 2.23 -15.93 -22.43
CA ALA A 559 1.05 -15.35 -23.04
C ALA A 559 1.21 -15.19 -24.56
N ASP A 560 0.17 -15.59 -25.28
CA ASP A 560 -0.01 -15.25 -26.68
C ASP A 560 -0.95 -14.03 -26.75
N MET A 561 -0.36 -12.90 -27.11
CA MET A 561 -0.98 -11.58 -27.22
C MET A 561 -1.34 -11.23 -28.67
N THR A 562 -1.06 -12.09 -29.66
CA THR A 562 -1.25 -11.79 -31.07
C THR A 562 -2.42 -12.54 -31.69
N THR A 563 -2.54 -13.85 -31.42
CA THR A 563 -3.51 -14.73 -32.09
C THR A 563 -4.94 -14.34 -31.74
N ALA A 564 -5.79 -14.11 -32.77
CA ALA A 564 -7.21 -13.82 -32.61
C ALA A 564 -7.54 -12.72 -31.57
N GLY A 565 -6.72 -11.66 -31.53
CA GLY A 565 -6.85 -10.54 -30.58
C GLY A 565 -6.06 -10.69 -29.27
N GLY A 566 -5.42 -11.84 -29.04
CA GLY A 566 -4.49 -12.04 -27.92
C GLY A 566 -5.13 -12.26 -26.55
N GLY A 567 -4.30 -12.20 -25.50
CA GLY A 567 -4.71 -12.39 -24.12
C GLY A 567 -4.81 -13.86 -23.71
N TRP A 568 -4.22 -14.76 -24.48
CA TRP A 568 -4.22 -16.20 -24.21
C TRP A 568 -3.15 -16.55 -23.19
N THR A 569 -3.52 -17.30 -22.16
CA THR A 569 -2.57 -17.90 -21.21
C THR A 569 -2.31 -19.35 -21.60
N LEU A 570 -1.04 -19.74 -21.75
CA LEU A 570 -0.66 -21.14 -21.91
C LEU A 570 -0.96 -21.91 -20.61
N ILE A 571 -1.82 -22.92 -20.69
CA ILE A 571 -2.18 -23.76 -19.53
C ILE A 571 -1.70 -25.20 -19.65
N LEU A 572 -1.39 -25.67 -20.86
CA LEU A 572 -0.77 -26.98 -21.11
C LEU A 572 0.18 -26.89 -22.30
N LYS A 573 1.36 -27.50 -22.17
CA LYS A 573 2.20 -27.93 -23.29
C LYS A 573 2.52 -29.41 -23.11
N ASN A 574 2.16 -30.22 -24.10
CA ASN A 574 2.52 -31.63 -24.15
C ASN A 574 3.38 -31.90 -25.38
N SER A 575 4.66 -32.21 -25.17
CA SER A 575 5.63 -32.53 -26.22
C SER A 575 6.21 -33.94 -26.11
N SER A 576 5.70 -34.77 -25.20
CA SER A 576 6.16 -36.15 -25.02
C SER A 576 5.09 -37.01 -24.35
N TYR A 577 5.05 -38.30 -24.69
CA TYR A 577 4.22 -39.29 -23.97
C TYR A 577 4.75 -39.58 -22.55
N GLY A 578 6.01 -39.28 -22.28
CA GLY A 578 6.68 -39.59 -21.02
C GLY A 578 6.39 -38.57 -19.92
N GLY A 579 6.38 -39.05 -18.68
CA GLY A 579 6.29 -38.19 -17.49
C GLY A 579 4.88 -37.73 -17.12
N TRP A 580 3.84 -38.27 -17.75
CA TRP A 580 2.44 -37.98 -17.40
C TRP A 580 1.86 -39.02 -16.44
N THR A 581 1.14 -38.51 -15.44
CA THR A 581 0.20 -39.25 -14.61
C THR A 581 -1.14 -38.52 -14.65
N LEU A 582 -2.22 -39.17 -14.21
CA LEU A 582 -3.49 -38.48 -14.04
C LEU A 582 -3.28 -37.23 -13.16
N ALA A 583 -2.68 -37.37 -11.98
CA ALA A 583 -2.48 -36.26 -11.03
C ALA A 583 -1.69 -35.08 -11.61
N ASN A 584 -0.57 -35.32 -12.29
CA ASN A 584 0.27 -34.22 -12.80
C ASN A 584 -0.26 -33.60 -14.11
N THR A 585 -1.28 -34.21 -14.73
CA THR A 585 -1.95 -33.65 -15.91
C THR A 585 -2.46 -32.25 -15.67
N ILE A 586 -2.77 -31.89 -14.41
CA ILE A 586 -3.24 -30.55 -14.03
C ILE A 586 -2.22 -29.72 -13.24
N ASP A 587 -1.08 -30.30 -12.88
CA ASP A 587 -0.11 -29.75 -11.94
C ASP A 587 1.33 -30.23 -12.25
N LEU A 588 1.91 -29.73 -13.34
CA LEU A 588 3.25 -30.10 -13.77
C LEU A 588 4.06 -28.86 -14.16
N ASN A 589 5.23 -28.68 -13.55
CA ASN A 589 6.13 -27.56 -13.82
C ASN A 589 5.45 -26.18 -13.68
N THR A 590 4.65 -26.02 -12.62
CA THR A 590 3.81 -24.83 -12.36
C THR A 590 4.58 -23.52 -12.13
N ALA A 591 5.88 -23.60 -11.89
CA ALA A 591 6.78 -22.44 -11.87
C ALA A 591 7.17 -21.92 -13.27
N ASN A 592 6.69 -22.57 -14.33
CA ASN A 592 7.02 -22.31 -15.73
C ASN A 592 8.52 -22.44 -16.05
N PRO A 593 8.94 -23.59 -16.63
CA PRO A 593 10.35 -23.91 -16.84
C PRO A 593 10.96 -23.17 -18.04
N PHE A 594 10.17 -22.42 -18.81
CA PHE A 594 10.62 -21.80 -20.05
C PHE A 594 11.23 -20.41 -19.79
N THR A 595 12.20 -20.03 -20.61
CA THR A 595 12.96 -18.78 -20.47
C THR A 595 12.98 -17.93 -21.74
N LYS A 596 12.66 -18.52 -22.89
CA LYS A 596 12.59 -17.82 -24.19
C LYS A 596 11.43 -18.35 -25.02
N ASN A 597 10.89 -17.54 -25.93
CA ASN A 597 9.72 -17.90 -26.74
C ASN A 597 9.94 -19.18 -27.57
N ALA A 598 11.18 -19.43 -28.02
CA ALA A 598 11.56 -20.65 -28.73
C ALA A 598 11.36 -21.94 -27.91
N ASP A 599 11.34 -21.86 -26.58
CA ASP A 599 11.11 -23.02 -25.72
C ASP A 599 9.67 -23.54 -25.84
N ILE A 600 8.71 -22.66 -26.15
CA ILE A 600 7.29 -23.00 -26.26
C ILE A 600 7.02 -23.90 -27.46
N THR A 601 7.73 -23.65 -28.57
CA THR A 601 7.58 -24.38 -29.83
C THR A 601 8.56 -25.54 -30.00
N SER A 602 9.43 -25.78 -29.02
CA SER A 602 10.40 -26.88 -29.07
C SER A 602 9.84 -28.18 -28.50
N GLN A 603 10.06 -29.28 -29.22
CA GLN A 603 9.74 -30.64 -28.75
C GLN A 603 10.70 -31.11 -27.64
N SER A 604 11.92 -30.56 -27.58
CA SER A 604 12.94 -30.98 -26.61
C SER A 604 12.76 -30.38 -25.22
N THR A 605 11.85 -29.41 -25.06
CA THR A 605 11.60 -28.76 -23.77
C THR A 605 10.53 -29.49 -22.97
N ALA A 606 10.53 -29.28 -21.67
CA ALA A 606 9.66 -29.98 -20.74
C ALA A 606 8.16 -29.84 -21.07
N ASN A 607 7.41 -30.85 -20.65
CA ASN A 607 5.96 -30.79 -20.51
C ASN A 607 5.59 -29.72 -19.46
N TYR A 608 4.40 -29.11 -19.56
CA TYR A 608 3.95 -28.06 -18.66
C TYR A 608 2.45 -28.13 -18.49
N SER A 609 1.95 -27.97 -17.26
CA SER A 609 0.54 -27.89 -16.95
C SER A 609 0.25 -27.05 -15.71
N ILE A 610 -0.60 -26.05 -15.88
CA ILE A 610 -1.23 -25.26 -14.81
C ILE A 610 -2.76 -25.33 -14.87
N ILE A 611 -3.31 -26.39 -15.46
CA ILE A 611 -4.76 -26.53 -15.70
C ILE A 611 -5.56 -26.38 -14.40
N LYS A 612 -5.02 -26.80 -13.25
CA LYS A 612 -5.68 -26.60 -11.94
C LYS A 612 -6.02 -25.14 -11.63
N TRP A 613 -5.33 -24.19 -12.27
CA TRP A 613 -5.56 -22.75 -12.10
C TRP A 613 -6.39 -22.11 -13.22
N ALA A 614 -6.69 -22.83 -14.30
CA ALA A 614 -7.32 -22.25 -15.49
C ALA A 614 -8.71 -21.63 -15.22
N ASP A 615 -9.48 -22.18 -14.27
CA ASP A 615 -10.77 -21.63 -13.86
C ASP A 615 -10.67 -20.25 -13.19
N TYR A 616 -9.52 -19.90 -12.64
CA TYR A 616 -9.23 -18.60 -12.03
C TYR A 616 -8.55 -17.63 -13.00
N ILE A 617 -8.17 -18.10 -14.19
CA ILE A 617 -7.48 -17.32 -15.23
C ILE A 617 -8.48 -16.84 -16.29
N LYS A 618 -9.50 -17.65 -16.61
CA LYS A 618 -10.51 -17.33 -17.62
C LYS A 618 -11.24 -16.00 -17.31
N LYS A 619 -11.55 -15.23 -18.36
CA LYS A 619 -12.19 -13.90 -18.26
C LYS A 619 -13.56 -13.91 -17.60
N SER A 620 -14.26 -15.05 -17.60
CA SER A 620 -15.61 -15.17 -17.07
C SER A 620 -15.98 -16.63 -16.78
N ALA A 621 -16.99 -16.83 -15.93
CA ALA A 621 -17.47 -18.18 -15.57
C ALA A 621 -17.97 -18.95 -16.82
N SER A 622 -18.74 -18.30 -17.69
CA SER A 622 -19.20 -18.76 -19.00
C SER A 622 -18.90 -17.72 -20.08
N GLY A 623 -18.96 -18.09 -21.36
CA GLY A 623 -18.55 -17.22 -22.48
C GLY A 623 -17.04 -17.01 -22.58
N PHE A 624 -16.25 -17.75 -21.80
CA PHE A 624 -14.80 -17.77 -21.89
C PHE A 624 -14.36 -18.55 -23.14
N GLN A 625 -13.14 -18.28 -23.59
CA GLN A 625 -12.60 -18.96 -24.77
C GLN A 625 -11.43 -19.85 -24.41
N TYR A 626 -11.29 -20.95 -25.14
CA TYR A 626 -10.12 -21.80 -25.09
C TYR A 626 -9.64 -22.09 -26.51
N MET A 627 -8.35 -22.31 -26.63
CA MET A 627 -7.71 -22.65 -27.90
C MET A 627 -6.90 -23.91 -27.70
N ILE A 628 -6.99 -24.83 -28.67
CA ILE A 628 -6.13 -26.00 -28.74
C ILE A 628 -5.49 -25.99 -30.11
N ASP A 629 -4.18 -26.09 -30.17
CA ASP A 629 -3.43 -26.21 -31.40
C ASP A 629 -2.24 -27.16 -31.24
N SER A 630 -1.70 -27.65 -32.35
CA SER A 630 -0.71 -28.72 -32.33
C SER A 630 0.16 -28.72 -33.59
N TYR A 631 1.33 -29.39 -33.52
CA TYR A 631 2.41 -29.44 -34.51
C TYR A 631 3.09 -28.08 -34.77
N GLN A 632 2.35 -27.15 -35.34
CA GLN A 632 2.75 -25.75 -35.47
C GLN A 632 1.62 -24.89 -34.90
N ARG A 633 1.96 -23.70 -34.38
CA ARG A 633 0.95 -22.79 -33.86
C ARG A 633 -0.13 -22.55 -34.92
N ASN A 634 -1.40 -22.60 -34.51
CA ASN A 634 -2.58 -22.37 -35.35
C ASN A 634 -2.75 -23.36 -36.53
N ARG A 635 -2.16 -24.57 -36.47
CA ARG A 635 -2.20 -25.55 -37.58
C ARG A 635 -3.31 -26.60 -37.48
N TYR A 636 -3.40 -27.33 -36.37
CA TYR A 636 -4.40 -28.41 -36.16
C TYR A 636 -5.07 -28.27 -34.80
N GLY A 637 -6.40 -28.09 -34.80
CA GLY A 637 -7.20 -27.82 -33.60
C GLY A 637 -8.21 -26.70 -33.83
N GLY A 638 -8.38 -25.77 -32.89
CA GLY A 638 -9.34 -24.67 -33.05
C GLY A 638 -9.41 -23.70 -31.88
N ILE A 639 -10.32 -22.74 -32.00
CA ILE A 639 -10.76 -21.84 -30.93
C ILE A 639 -12.23 -22.10 -30.67
N TRP A 640 -12.59 -22.25 -29.40
CA TRP A 640 -13.96 -22.44 -28.96
C TRP A 640 -14.35 -21.43 -27.90
N THR A 641 -15.65 -21.14 -27.84
CA THR A 641 -16.31 -20.46 -26.72
C THR A 641 -17.07 -21.51 -25.91
N ALA A 642 -16.86 -21.54 -24.60
CA ALA A 642 -17.68 -22.35 -23.70
C ALA A 642 -18.91 -21.53 -23.27
N ASN A 643 -20.11 -21.98 -23.64
CA ASN A 643 -21.33 -21.20 -23.41
C ASN A 643 -21.93 -21.42 -22.01
N ALA A 644 -21.41 -22.39 -21.26
CA ALA A 644 -21.80 -22.68 -19.88
C ALA A 644 -20.60 -22.53 -18.93
N ALA A 645 -20.87 -22.60 -17.62
CA ALA A 645 -19.87 -22.44 -16.57
C ALA A 645 -19.00 -23.70 -16.36
N TYR A 646 -18.41 -24.20 -17.44
CA TYR A 646 -17.58 -25.41 -17.41
C TYR A 646 -16.24 -25.17 -16.70
N SER A 647 -15.73 -26.25 -16.10
CA SER A 647 -14.44 -26.29 -15.41
C SER A 647 -13.40 -27.01 -16.23
N PHE A 648 -12.16 -26.50 -16.20
CA PHE A 648 -10.99 -27.13 -16.84
C PHE A 648 -10.55 -28.42 -16.14
N VAL A 649 -11.01 -28.68 -14.92
CA VAL A 649 -10.78 -29.93 -14.16
C VAL A 649 -12.05 -30.79 -14.06
N SER A 650 -13.06 -30.50 -14.88
CA SER A 650 -14.29 -31.29 -14.95
C SER A 650 -13.98 -32.74 -15.29
N THR A 651 -14.52 -33.68 -14.51
CA THR A 651 -14.50 -35.12 -14.82
C THR A 651 -15.68 -35.56 -15.68
N SER A 652 -16.59 -34.63 -16.00
CA SER A 652 -17.75 -34.87 -16.86
C SER A 652 -17.37 -34.73 -18.32
N ASN A 653 -17.65 -35.76 -19.10
CA ASN A 653 -17.58 -35.69 -20.55
C ASN A 653 -18.81 -34.96 -21.15
N ALA A 654 -19.82 -34.56 -20.37
CA ALA A 654 -21.05 -33.95 -20.90
C ALA A 654 -20.94 -32.44 -21.22
N ASN A 655 -19.75 -31.85 -21.22
CA ASN A 655 -19.53 -30.42 -21.44
C ASN A 655 -19.60 -30.04 -22.94
N THR A 656 -20.76 -30.22 -23.56
CA THR A 656 -20.98 -30.10 -25.01
C THR A 656 -21.52 -28.74 -25.47
N ASN A 657 -21.96 -27.86 -24.56
CA ASN A 657 -22.47 -26.54 -24.94
C ASN A 657 -21.33 -25.57 -25.24
N ILE A 658 -20.76 -25.70 -26.44
CA ILE A 658 -19.62 -24.94 -26.94
C ILE A 658 -19.92 -24.40 -28.34
N THR A 659 -19.19 -23.36 -28.74
CA THR A 659 -19.25 -22.80 -30.10
C THR A 659 -17.85 -22.81 -30.70
N LEU A 660 -17.67 -23.48 -31.84
CA LEU A 660 -16.43 -23.44 -32.61
C LEU A 660 -16.29 -22.08 -33.30
N ASN A 661 -15.36 -21.25 -32.85
CA ASN A 661 -15.09 -19.95 -33.44
C ASN A 661 -14.11 -20.02 -34.61
N THR A 662 -13.16 -20.96 -34.56
CA THR A 662 -12.14 -21.12 -35.60
C THR A 662 -11.71 -22.57 -35.70
N ASN A 663 -11.63 -23.11 -36.92
CA ASN A 663 -11.19 -24.46 -37.20
C ASN A 663 -9.79 -24.43 -37.83
N TYR A 664 -8.81 -25.02 -37.14
CA TYR A 664 -7.46 -25.21 -37.67
C TYR A 664 -7.33 -26.63 -38.24
N GLY A 665 -7.05 -26.71 -39.55
CA GLY A 665 -6.80 -27.97 -40.24
C GLY A 665 -8.03 -28.60 -40.92
N GLY A 666 -9.22 -27.99 -40.81
CA GLY A 666 -10.39 -28.37 -41.59
C GLY A 666 -11.04 -29.71 -41.20
N TRP A 667 -10.89 -30.13 -39.95
CA TRP A 667 -11.53 -31.35 -39.43
C TRP A 667 -13.03 -31.16 -39.18
N SER A 668 -13.79 -32.26 -39.07
CA SER A 668 -15.20 -32.25 -38.62
C SER A 668 -15.30 -32.95 -37.27
N TYR A 669 -16.31 -32.58 -36.46
CA TYR A 669 -16.53 -33.23 -35.18
C TYR A 669 -16.73 -34.73 -35.37
N ASN A 670 -16.07 -35.51 -34.52
CA ASN A 670 -16.04 -36.96 -34.62
C ASN A 670 -16.73 -37.59 -33.39
N THR A 671 -17.79 -38.37 -33.65
CA THR A 671 -18.58 -39.08 -32.63
C THR A 671 -18.06 -40.49 -32.33
N THR A 672 -17.20 -41.04 -33.18
CA THR A 672 -16.54 -42.34 -32.99
C THR A 672 -15.18 -42.23 -32.27
N ASN A 673 -14.88 -41.04 -31.72
CA ASN A 673 -13.65 -40.72 -31.00
C ASN A 673 -12.36 -40.92 -31.80
N ASP A 674 -12.40 -40.74 -33.13
CA ASP A 674 -11.25 -40.75 -34.05
C ASP A 674 -10.73 -39.33 -34.40
N GLY A 675 -11.11 -38.35 -33.60
CA GLY A 675 -10.65 -36.97 -33.70
C GLY A 675 -11.26 -36.08 -32.63
N VAL A 676 -11.45 -34.80 -32.95
CA VAL A 676 -12.05 -33.82 -32.04
C VAL A 676 -13.55 -34.09 -31.90
N SER A 677 -14.05 -34.34 -30.69
CA SER A 677 -15.50 -34.38 -30.42
C SER A 677 -16.02 -33.01 -29.94
N GLU A 678 -17.31 -32.76 -30.11
CA GLU A 678 -17.97 -31.50 -29.74
C GLU A 678 -18.14 -31.36 -28.22
N ARG A 679 -17.04 -31.13 -27.50
CA ARG A 679 -17.02 -30.84 -26.06
C ARG A 679 -15.77 -30.11 -25.62
N MET A 680 -15.84 -29.50 -24.45
CA MET A 680 -14.64 -29.07 -23.74
C MET A 680 -13.84 -30.30 -23.27
N PRO A 681 -12.49 -30.26 -23.29
CA PRO A 681 -11.67 -31.31 -22.67
C PRO A 681 -12.09 -31.58 -21.23
N TRP A 682 -12.14 -32.85 -20.87
CA TRP A 682 -12.46 -33.31 -19.51
C TRP A 682 -11.32 -34.14 -18.95
N TYR A 683 -11.13 -34.03 -17.64
CA TYR A 683 -10.05 -34.62 -16.88
C TYR A 683 -10.47 -35.99 -16.35
N GLY A 684 -9.81 -37.05 -16.78
CA GLY A 684 -10.18 -38.41 -16.45
C GLY A 684 -9.60 -39.42 -17.41
N TYR A 685 -9.91 -40.69 -17.16
CA TYR A 685 -9.42 -41.78 -17.98
C TYR A 685 -10.19 -41.91 -19.29
N VAL A 686 -9.45 -41.98 -20.40
CA VAL A 686 -9.98 -42.34 -21.73
C VAL A 686 -9.22 -43.53 -22.32
N GLY A 687 -9.89 -44.28 -23.20
CA GLY A 687 -9.34 -45.51 -23.79
C GLY A 687 -9.07 -46.57 -22.73
N SER A 688 -7.95 -47.28 -22.83
CA SER A 688 -7.51 -48.29 -21.85
C SER A 688 -6.85 -47.68 -20.60
N ASN A 689 -7.42 -46.59 -20.07
CA ASN A 689 -6.88 -45.81 -18.93
C ASN A 689 -5.50 -45.18 -19.18
N THR A 690 -5.14 -44.91 -20.44
CA THR A 690 -3.85 -44.29 -20.80
C THR A 690 -3.94 -42.83 -21.21
N GLY A 691 -5.13 -42.31 -21.53
CA GLY A 691 -5.35 -40.87 -21.72
C GLY A 691 -5.94 -40.23 -20.46
N PHE A 692 -5.53 -38.99 -20.15
CA PHE A 692 -5.84 -38.31 -18.89
C PHE A 692 -6.59 -37.00 -19.05
N LEU A 693 -6.57 -36.41 -20.25
CA LEU A 693 -7.29 -35.20 -20.60
C LEU A 693 -7.61 -35.23 -22.08
N GLY A 694 -8.89 -35.20 -22.45
CA GLY A 694 -9.29 -35.31 -23.84
C GLY A 694 -10.72 -34.89 -24.11
N LEU A 695 -11.06 -34.85 -25.40
CA LEU A 695 -12.40 -34.53 -25.88
C LEU A 695 -13.21 -35.79 -26.19
N SER A 696 -12.62 -36.99 -26.11
CA SER A 696 -13.33 -38.24 -26.45
C SER A 696 -14.56 -38.47 -25.56
N SER A 697 -15.57 -39.15 -26.11
CA SER A 697 -16.82 -39.48 -25.40
C SER A 697 -16.72 -40.67 -24.44
N GLY A 698 -15.57 -41.37 -24.38
CA GLY A 698 -15.21 -42.27 -23.27
C GLY A 698 -15.18 -43.78 -23.57
N SER A 699 -15.82 -44.29 -24.63
CA SER A 699 -15.68 -45.71 -25.02
C SER A 699 -15.07 -45.88 -26.42
N GLY A 700 -14.15 -46.85 -26.56
CA GLY A 700 -13.50 -47.19 -27.83
C GLY A 700 -12.22 -46.39 -28.13
N ASN A 701 -12.15 -45.83 -29.35
CA ASN A 701 -11.08 -44.93 -29.76
C ASN A 701 -11.00 -43.71 -28.83
N TRP A 702 -9.83 -43.10 -28.72
CA TRP A 702 -9.55 -42.04 -27.75
C TRP A 702 -8.69 -40.94 -28.36
N TRP A 703 -8.93 -40.62 -29.63
CA TRP A 703 -8.36 -39.45 -30.27
C TRP A 703 -9.03 -38.17 -29.74
N GLY A 704 -8.49 -37.01 -30.11
CA GLY A 704 -8.80 -35.75 -29.46
C GLY A 704 -8.26 -35.70 -28.04
N THR A 705 -7.16 -36.41 -27.75
CA THR A 705 -6.54 -36.46 -26.43
C THR A 705 -5.37 -35.49 -26.36
N LEU A 706 -5.34 -34.70 -25.29
CA LEU A 706 -4.32 -33.68 -25.04
C LEU A 706 -3.16 -34.25 -24.23
N VAL A 707 -3.45 -35.16 -23.29
CA VAL A 707 -2.46 -35.78 -22.40
C VAL A 707 -2.67 -37.28 -22.33
N ALA A 708 -1.58 -38.02 -22.53
CA ALA A 708 -1.56 -39.47 -22.54
C ALA A 708 -0.23 -40.01 -22.02
N TYR A 709 -0.28 -41.16 -21.34
CA TYR A 709 0.87 -42.00 -21.06
C TYR A 709 0.76 -43.30 -21.87
N ASN A 710 1.17 -43.24 -23.13
CA ASN A 710 1.16 -44.37 -24.05
C ASN A 710 2.27 -44.22 -25.08
N ALA A 711 3.25 -45.13 -25.06
CA ALA A 711 4.44 -45.07 -25.92
C ALA A 711 4.15 -45.21 -27.43
N SER A 712 2.96 -45.64 -27.81
CA SER A 712 2.53 -45.71 -29.22
C SER A 712 2.26 -44.33 -29.83
N TYR A 713 2.24 -43.27 -29.02
CA TYR A 713 1.97 -41.90 -29.45
C TYR A 713 3.05 -40.94 -28.93
N ALA A 714 3.30 -39.84 -29.62
CA ALA A 714 4.28 -38.83 -29.20
C ALA A 714 3.86 -37.43 -29.71
N PRO A 715 2.98 -36.69 -29.00
CA PRO A 715 2.70 -36.81 -27.57
C PRO A 715 1.46 -37.65 -27.22
N ALA A 716 0.29 -37.28 -27.73
CA ALA A 716 -0.98 -37.96 -27.51
C ALA A 716 -1.74 -38.06 -28.85
N PRO A 717 -2.64 -39.05 -29.03
CA PRO A 717 -3.41 -39.17 -30.27
C PRO A 717 -4.35 -37.98 -30.45
N TRP A 718 -4.13 -37.18 -31.50
CA TRP A 718 -4.85 -35.92 -31.71
C TRP A 718 -6.00 -36.03 -32.73
N ILE A 719 -5.75 -36.03 -34.05
CA ILE A 719 -6.81 -36.11 -35.08
C ILE A 719 -6.51 -37.26 -36.05
N GLY A 720 -7.07 -38.44 -35.76
CA GLY A 720 -6.85 -39.66 -36.54
C GLY A 720 -7.38 -39.57 -37.96
N THR A 721 -8.58 -38.99 -38.13
CA THR A 721 -9.25 -38.83 -39.43
C THR A 721 -8.45 -38.05 -40.48
N LEU A 722 -7.49 -37.22 -40.07
CA LEU A 722 -6.62 -36.46 -40.98
C LEU A 722 -5.26 -37.12 -41.22
N GLY A 723 -4.84 -38.06 -40.37
CA GLY A 723 -3.55 -38.74 -40.48
C GLY A 723 -2.32 -37.82 -40.31
N GLY A 724 -1.13 -38.37 -40.58
CA GLY A 724 0.14 -37.64 -40.58
C GLY A 724 0.41 -36.82 -39.32
N TYR A 725 0.85 -35.57 -39.49
CA TYR A 725 1.11 -34.64 -38.38
C TYR A 725 -0.14 -34.16 -37.63
N ALA A 726 -1.34 -34.41 -38.15
CA ALA A 726 -2.57 -34.15 -37.39
C ALA A 726 -2.87 -35.28 -36.41
N ALA A 727 -2.51 -36.52 -36.76
CA ALA A 727 -2.62 -37.68 -35.89
C ALA A 727 -1.51 -37.72 -34.83
N ASN A 728 -0.28 -37.42 -35.24
CA ASN A 728 0.91 -37.45 -34.39
C ASN A 728 1.68 -36.11 -34.46
N PRO A 729 1.25 -35.10 -33.67
CA PRO A 729 1.66 -33.71 -33.90
C PRO A 729 3.02 -33.32 -33.31
N GLY A 730 3.68 -34.16 -32.51
CA GLY A 730 4.92 -33.79 -31.81
C GLY A 730 4.72 -32.82 -30.63
N ILE A 731 3.84 -31.82 -30.74
CA ILE A 731 3.44 -30.94 -29.62
C ILE A 731 1.94 -30.63 -29.69
N ILE A 732 1.28 -30.59 -28.53
CA ILE A 732 -0.08 -30.07 -28.34
C ILE A 732 -0.02 -28.95 -27.29
N TRP A 733 -0.68 -27.83 -27.56
CA TRP A 733 -0.85 -26.73 -26.60
C TRP A 733 -2.32 -26.52 -26.27
N TYR A 734 -2.57 -26.13 -25.02
CA TYR A 734 -3.90 -25.73 -24.55
C TYR A 734 -3.82 -24.35 -23.91
N TRP A 735 -4.77 -23.49 -24.27
CA TRP A 735 -4.80 -22.08 -23.89
C TRP A 735 -6.18 -21.68 -23.38
N VAL A 736 -6.21 -20.65 -22.54
CA VAL A 736 -7.46 -20.03 -22.04
C VAL A 736 -7.37 -18.52 -22.07
N ARG A 737 -8.51 -17.86 -22.31
CA ARG A 737 -8.71 -16.44 -22.03
C ARG A 737 -10.11 -16.12 -21.56
#